data_AF-A0A8C5F1Z4-F1
#
_entry.id   AF-A0A8C5F1Z4-F1
#
_cell.length_a   1.000
_cell.length_b   1.000
_cell.length_c   1.000
_cell.angle_alpha   90.00
_cell.angle_beta   90.00
_cell.angle_gamma   90.00
#
_symmetry.space_group_name_H-M   'P 1'
#
loop_
_entity.id
_entity.type
_entity.pdbx_description
1 polymer ?
#
loop_
_entity_poly.entity_id
_entity_poly.type
_entity_poly.pdbx_seq_one_letter_code
_entity_poly.pdbx_strand_id
1 'polypeptide(L)'
;QLCAWIITGGSHAGVMKQVGEAVRDFSMSSSCKEGEIVTIGIATWGTVYNRGSLICPMGSFPAEYVLDEDSQGNLSCLDSNHSHFILVDDGTHGRYGVEISLRTRLEKFISEQTKVKEGNGVTIKIPIVCVVLEGGPGTLDTIYNAITNGTPCVIVEGSGRVADVIAQVANRPVPEITISLIQKKLSILFRDTYELFTEGKIVEWTKKVRLRSRQLLTIFREGKDGQQDVDVAILQALLKASRNHDHFGHENWDHQLKLAVAWNRVDIARSEIFTDDHEWKPADLHPVMAAALIANKPDFVKLFLEQGVRLKEFVTWDTLIYLYENIAPSSLFHSKLQKVLVEEKECSAFSKVPGIQLHHVSQVLRELLVRDLLIWAIVQSRKELAEIIWAQVQGSFPITPQATLGTSLSSAHCPCLALLSALLGVFTECYRKDEERAQKLLIRVSEAWGKTTCLQLALEAKNMNFVSHGGIQAFLTKVWWGKLCVDNGLWRVILCMVFFPLIYTSFVTFRLQPMSCLTRTRAFFTAPVVIFHLNILSYFSFLWLFAYVLMIDFQATPSWREYFIYFWLFSLVCEETRQVLGGDFWNKLDVCAILIFIAGWIPSTLYPGRIILSLAFIIFCLRLMHIFTVSKTLGPKIIIVKRMMKDVFFFLFLLAVWVVSFGVAKQAILIHNEERVDWIFRGVVYHSYLTIFGQIPSYIDGTEPRCSPNGTDPYKPKCPESNKDKRPVFPEWLTVILLCLYLLFTNILLLNLLIAMFNYTFQQVQEHTDQIWKFQRHDLIEEYHGRPAAPPPFILFNHLQLFVKRVLLRQPAKRHKQLKEKLEKNEEAALLSWETYLKENYLQHQQCQEKQNMEQKIRDVAQRYRLFSPRVPLEKTCECQCSLMSRREL
;
A
#
# COMPACT_ATOMS: atom_id res chain seq x y z
N GLN A 1 4.45 -11.11 21.67
CA GLN A 1 4.19 -11.48 23.08
C GLN A 1 3.74 -12.92 23.13
N LEU A 2 4.18 -13.67 24.13
CA LEU A 2 3.71 -15.01 24.42
C LEU A 2 2.40 -14.89 25.19
N CYS A 3 1.27 -15.34 24.63
CA CYS A 3 0.04 -15.50 25.41
C CYS A 3 0.17 -16.76 26.28
N ALA A 4 0.80 -16.60 27.45
CA ALA A 4 0.97 -17.66 28.44
C ALA A 4 -0.03 -17.50 29.60
N TRP A 5 -0.36 -18.62 30.27
CA TRP A 5 -1.12 -18.60 31.51
C TRP A 5 -0.17 -18.69 32.69
N ILE A 6 -0.36 -17.81 33.68
CA ILE A 6 0.42 -17.83 34.93
C ILE A 6 -0.47 -18.44 36.00
N ILE A 7 -0.08 -19.61 36.53
CA ILE A 7 -0.83 -20.32 37.57
C ILE A 7 -0.10 -20.14 38.91
N THR A 8 -0.78 -19.55 39.90
CA THR A 8 -0.23 -19.30 41.25
C THR A 8 -1.18 -19.79 42.35
N GLY A 9 -0.81 -19.61 43.61
CA GLY A 9 -1.70 -19.88 44.75
C GLY A 9 -2.79 -18.83 44.99
N GLY A 10 -2.74 -17.67 44.31
CA GLY A 10 -3.80 -16.64 44.35
C GLY A 10 -4.01 -15.90 45.68
N SER A 11 -3.28 -16.22 46.75
CA SER A 11 -3.34 -15.50 48.02
C SER A 11 -2.56 -14.17 47.96
N HIS A 12 -2.99 -13.16 48.70
CA HIS A 12 -2.26 -11.90 48.82
C HIS A 12 -1.08 -11.98 49.82
N ALA A 13 -0.22 -12.99 49.65
CA ALA A 13 0.91 -13.26 50.54
C ALA A 13 2.13 -13.80 49.77
N GLY A 14 3.33 -13.42 50.21
CA GLY A 14 4.60 -13.91 49.68
C GLY A 14 4.75 -13.72 48.16
N VAL A 15 5.20 -14.78 47.47
CA VAL A 15 5.46 -14.77 46.01
C VAL A 15 4.20 -14.45 45.20
N MET A 16 3.02 -14.89 45.66
CA MET A 16 1.76 -14.67 44.94
C MET A 16 1.39 -13.18 44.87
N LYS A 17 1.67 -12.41 45.93
CA LYS A 17 1.50 -10.94 45.96
C LYS A 17 2.45 -10.26 44.97
N GLN A 18 3.72 -10.68 44.94
CA GLN A 18 4.72 -10.14 44.00
C GLN A 18 4.35 -10.41 42.53
N VAL A 19 3.81 -11.59 42.23
CA VAL A 19 3.29 -11.90 40.88
C VAL A 19 2.11 -10.99 40.54
N GLY A 20 1.19 -10.75 41.48
CA GLY A 20 0.09 -9.82 41.30
C GLY A 20 0.55 -8.38 41.03
N GLU A 21 1.54 -7.89 41.79
CA GLU A 21 2.14 -6.57 41.58
C GLU A 21 2.80 -6.45 40.20
N ALA A 22 3.54 -7.48 39.76
CA ALA A 22 4.14 -7.49 38.42
C ALA A 22 3.10 -7.44 37.30
N VAL A 23 1.94 -8.12 37.47
CA VAL A 23 0.83 -8.08 36.51
C VAL A 23 0.17 -6.71 36.49
N ARG A 24 0.02 -6.06 37.65
CA ARG A 24 -0.49 -4.68 37.76
C ARG A 24 0.44 -3.70 37.04
N ASP A 25 1.75 -3.78 37.28
CA ASP A 25 2.74 -2.90 36.68
C ASP A 25 2.80 -3.08 35.15
N PHE A 26 2.66 -4.32 34.67
CA PHE A 26 2.49 -4.60 33.25
C PHE A 26 1.20 -4.00 32.69
N SER A 27 0.08 -4.12 33.40
CA SER A 27 -1.21 -3.57 32.98
C SER A 27 -1.22 -2.04 32.94
N MET A 28 -0.46 -1.39 33.84
CA MET A 28 -0.28 0.06 33.85
C MET A 28 0.66 0.57 32.75
N SER A 29 1.68 -0.21 32.40
CA SER A 29 2.68 0.17 31.39
C SER A 29 2.27 -0.18 29.95
N SER A 30 1.44 -1.22 29.76
CA SER A 30 0.99 -1.64 28.43
C SER A 30 -0.19 -0.79 27.94
N SER A 31 0.01 -0.11 26.82
CA SER A 31 -1.01 0.71 26.14
C SER A 31 -1.88 -0.10 25.17
N CYS A 32 -1.60 -1.40 25.03
CA CYS A 32 -2.26 -2.30 24.07
C CYS A 32 -3.32 -3.18 24.77
N LYS A 33 -4.58 -3.04 24.37
CA LYS A 33 -5.73 -3.81 24.87
C LYS A 33 -5.84 -5.26 24.34
N GLU A 34 -4.97 -5.67 23.41
CA GLU A 34 -5.15 -6.90 22.60
C GLU A 34 -4.51 -8.18 23.18
N GLY A 35 -4.22 -8.21 24.49
CA GLY A 35 -3.69 -9.42 25.11
C GLY A 35 -3.53 -9.27 26.61
N GLU A 36 -4.65 -9.26 27.33
CA GLU A 36 -4.64 -9.28 28.79
C GLU A 36 -3.93 -10.55 29.30
N ILE A 37 -3.03 -10.39 30.28
CA ILE A 37 -2.31 -11.52 30.87
C ILE A 37 -3.31 -12.33 31.69
N VAL A 38 -3.43 -13.63 31.38
CA VAL A 38 -4.29 -14.53 32.14
C VAL A 38 -3.52 -15.08 33.33
N THR A 39 -3.91 -14.66 34.54
CA THR A 39 -3.36 -15.09 35.82
C THR A 39 -4.43 -15.83 36.61
N ILE A 40 -4.18 -17.11 36.89
CA ILE A 40 -5.12 -18.02 37.55
C ILE A 40 -4.59 -18.32 38.96
N GLY A 41 -5.35 -17.92 39.97
CA GLY A 41 -5.07 -18.22 41.38
C GLY A 41 -5.81 -19.48 41.83
N ILE A 42 -5.08 -20.52 42.25
CA ILE A 42 -5.65 -21.73 42.85
C ILE A 42 -5.48 -21.65 44.36
N ALA A 43 -6.53 -21.27 45.08
CA ALA A 43 -6.50 -21.06 46.53
C ALA A 43 -7.39 -22.07 47.27
N THR A 44 -7.05 -22.37 48.52
CA THR A 44 -7.86 -23.26 49.36
C THR A 44 -9.02 -22.47 49.99
N TRP A 45 -10.26 -22.87 49.72
CA TRP A 45 -11.48 -22.22 50.21
C TRP A 45 -11.56 -22.15 51.74
N GLY A 46 -11.02 -23.19 52.41
CA GLY A 46 -10.89 -23.28 53.86
C GLY A 46 -10.04 -22.19 54.51
N THR A 47 -9.15 -21.55 53.75
CA THR A 47 -8.18 -20.56 54.24
C THR A 47 -8.48 -19.12 53.77
N VAL A 48 -9.53 -18.91 52.98
CA VAL A 48 -9.90 -17.58 52.46
C VAL A 48 -10.56 -16.74 53.55
N TYR A 49 -9.96 -15.58 53.85
CA TYR A 49 -10.54 -14.60 54.75
C TYR A 49 -11.71 -13.85 54.10
N ASN A 50 -12.72 -13.48 54.91
CA ASN A 50 -13.94 -12.79 54.49
C ASN A 50 -14.77 -13.52 53.40
N ARG A 51 -14.66 -14.85 53.32
CA ARG A 51 -15.36 -15.67 52.32
C ARG A 51 -16.89 -15.60 52.37
N GLY A 52 -17.48 -15.16 53.49
CA GLY A 52 -18.93 -15.02 53.65
C GLY A 52 -19.57 -14.05 52.65
N SER A 53 -18.83 -13.04 52.20
CA SER A 53 -19.25 -12.09 51.16
C SER A 53 -19.47 -12.74 49.78
N LEU A 54 -18.84 -13.90 49.53
CA LEU A 54 -18.85 -14.59 48.25
C LEU A 54 -19.89 -15.72 48.17
N ILE A 55 -20.56 -16.06 49.27
CA ILE A 55 -21.49 -17.20 49.34
C ILE A 55 -22.89 -16.75 48.90
N CYS A 56 -23.27 -17.09 47.68
CA CYS A 56 -24.64 -16.93 47.18
C CYS A 56 -25.08 -18.19 46.40
N PRO A 57 -26.14 -18.92 46.85
CA PRO A 57 -26.61 -20.12 46.16
C PRO A 57 -27.10 -19.89 44.72
N MET A 58 -27.54 -18.66 44.42
CA MET A 58 -28.04 -18.26 43.09
C MET A 58 -26.95 -17.65 42.19
N GLY A 59 -25.70 -17.59 42.69
CA GLY A 59 -24.62 -16.80 42.09
C GLY A 59 -24.71 -15.32 42.46
N SER A 60 -23.56 -14.66 42.50
CA SER A 60 -23.42 -13.24 42.87
C SER A 60 -22.65 -12.51 41.76
N PHE A 61 -23.36 -11.75 40.93
CA PHE A 61 -22.80 -10.98 39.82
C PHE A 61 -23.41 -9.57 39.78
N PRO A 62 -22.67 -8.51 40.14
CA PRO A 62 -21.30 -8.48 40.66
C PRO A 62 -21.19 -8.92 42.13
N ALA A 63 -20.13 -9.62 42.49
CA ALA A 63 -19.76 -9.91 43.88
C ALA A 63 -18.69 -8.90 44.33
N GLU A 64 -18.88 -8.27 45.49
CA GLU A 64 -17.89 -7.40 46.11
C GLU A 64 -17.09 -8.17 47.17
N TYR A 65 -15.77 -8.09 47.07
CA TYR A 65 -14.83 -8.66 48.03
C TYR A 65 -13.92 -7.56 48.55
N VAL A 66 -13.85 -7.39 49.86
CA VAL A 66 -12.98 -6.40 50.51
C VAL A 66 -11.74 -7.09 51.03
N LEU A 67 -10.58 -6.62 50.59
CA LEU A 67 -9.27 -7.06 51.05
C LEU A 67 -8.94 -6.35 52.37
N ASP A 68 -8.63 -7.12 53.41
CA ASP A 68 -8.29 -6.62 54.75
C ASP A 68 -7.13 -7.43 55.33
N GLU A 69 -5.93 -6.86 55.29
CA GLU A 69 -4.69 -7.53 55.75
C GLU A 69 -4.56 -7.56 57.28
N ASP A 70 -5.17 -6.60 57.98
CA ASP A 70 -4.90 -6.37 59.41
C ASP A 70 -5.68 -7.35 60.30
N SER A 71 -6.83 -7.83 59.84
CA SER A 71 -7.75 -8.66 60.64
C SER A 71 -7.75 -10.15 60.28
N GLN A 72 -6.93 -10.59 59.30
CA GLN A 72 -6.98 -11.94 58.71
C GLN A 72 -6.47 -13.09 59.63
N GLY A 73 -5.68 -12.79 60.66
CA GLY A 73 -5.17 -13.79 61.60
C GLY A 73 -4.37 -14.92 60.91
N ASN A 74 -4.79 -16.18 61.11
CA ASN A 74 -4.17 -17.36 60.48
C ASN A 74 -4.71 -17.67 59.07
N LEU A 75 -5.69 -16.90 58.58
CA LEU A 75 -6.28 -17.02 57.24
C LEU A 75 -5.58 -16.06 56.27
N SER A 76 -5.83 -16.22 54.97
CA SER A 76 -5.21 -15.43 53.91
C SER A 76 -6.26 -14.76 53.04
N CYS A 77 -6.05 -13.48 52.70
CA CYS A 77 -6.85 -12.78 51.69
C CYS A 77 -6.53 -13.25 50.26
N LEU A 78 -7.49 -13.08 49.34
CA LEU A 78 -7.28 -13.27 47.90
C LEU A 78 -6.59 -12.04 47.29
N ASP A 79 -5.73 -12.26 46.30
CA ASP A 79 -5.02 -11.18 45.61
C ASP A 79 -5.90 -10.44 44.60
N SER A 80 -5.79 -9.11 44.53
CA SER A 80 -6.66 -8.29 43.66
C SER A 80 -6.24 -8.28 42.19
N ASN A 81 -5.01 -8.71 41.86
CA ASN A 81 -4.43 -8.55 40.52
C ASN A 81 -4.49 -9.84 39.68
N HIS A 82 -5.21 -10.86 40.16
CA HIS A 82 -5.47 -12.09 39.42
C HIS A 82 -6.72 -11.96 38.57
N SER A 83 -6.71 -12.52 37.35
CA SER A 83 -7.89 -12.47 36.48
C SER A 83 -8.91 -13.58 36.76
N HIS A 84 -8.46 -14.73 37.27
CA HIS A 84 -9.32 -15.88 37.56
C HIS A 84 -8.96 -16.55 38.88
N PHE A 85 -9.96 -17.11 39.57
CA PHE A 85 -9.79 -17.87 40.81
C PHE A 85 -10.42 -19.26 40.72
N ILE A 86 -9.68 -20.27 41.20
CA ILE A 86 -10.16 -21.63 41.45
C ILE A 86 -10.04 -21.89 42.94
N LEU A 87 -11.18 -22.03 43.61
CA LEU A 87 -11.25 -22.22 45.06
C LEU A 87 -11.48 -23.69 45.38
N VAL A 88 -10.52 -24.33 46.04
CA VAL A 88 -10.50 -25.78 46.33
C VAL A 88 -10.95 -26.01 47.76
N ASP A 89 -11.93 -26.89 47.95
CA ASP A 89 -12.46 -27.21 49.27
C ASP A 89 -12.29 -28.70 49.61
N ASP A 90 -11.79 -28.99 50.81
CA ASP A 90 -11.74 -30.33 51.40
C ASP A 90 -12.62 -30.46 52.66
N GLY A 91 -13.42 -29.43 52.96
CA GLY A 91 -14.27 -29.34 54.14
C GLY A 91 -13.53 -28.94 55.42
N THR A 92 -12.21 -28.68 55.37
CA THR A 92 -11.43 -28.24 56.53
C THR A 92 -11.33 -26.71 56.61
N HIS A 93 -11.13 -26.18 57.81
CA HIS A 93 -10.94 -24.74 58.04
C HIS A 93 -9.52 -24.45 58.52
N GLY A 94 -8.86 -23.47 57.89
CA GLY A 94 -7.50 -23.04 58.26
C GLY A 94 -6.35 -23.99 57.87
N ARG A 95 -6.61 -25.00 57.02
CA ARG A 95 -5.57 -25.94 56.57
C ARG A 95 -5.02 -25.55 55.19
N TYR A 96 -3.72 -25.30 55.11
CA TYR A 96 -3.01 -24.99 53.87
C TYR A 96 -2.54 -26.25 53.13
N GLY A 97 -2.34 -26.14 51.81
CA GLY A 97 -1.71 -27.17 50.97
C GLY A 97 -2.67 -28.19 50.34
N VAL A 98 -3.98 -27.99 50.48
CA VAL A 98 -5.02 -28.81 49.86
C VAL A 98 -4.99 -28.67 48.33
N GLU A 99 -4.65 -27.48 47.85
CA GLU A 99 -4.62 -27.13 46.44
C GLU A 99 -3.55 -27.88 45.63
N ILE A 100 -2.48 -28.36 46.27
CA ILE A 100 -1.29 -28.93 45.61
C ILE A 100 -1.66 -30.13 44.72
N SER A 101 -2.49 -31.04 45.22
CA SER A 101 -2.87 -32.26 44.48
C SER A 101 -3.73 -31.94 43.25
N LEU A 102 -4.67 -31.00 43.36
CA LEU A 102 -5.47 -30.56 42.22
C LEU A 102 -4.59 -29.84 41.21
N ARG A 103 -3.75 -28.92 41.67
CA ARG A 103 -2.82 -28.15 40.83
C ARG A 103 -1.95 -29.06 39.99
N THR A 104 -1.28 -30.05 40.59
CA THR A 104 -0.42 -30.99 39.85
C THR A 104 -1.20 -31.79 38.80
N ARG A 105 -2.44 -32.22 39.11
CA ARG A 105 -3.29 -32.96 38.15
C ARG A 105 -3.77 -32.07 37.01
N LEU A 106 -4.16 -30.83 37.32
CA LEU A 106 -4.62 -29.86 36.35
C LEU A 106 -3.49 -29.46 35.40
N GLU A 107 -2.32 -29.13 35.94
CA GLU A 107 -1.10 -28.81 35.20
C GLU A 107 -0.70 -29.95 34.24
N LYS A 108 -0.73 -31.20 34.71
CA LYS A 108 -0.48 -32.38 33.88
C LYS A 108 -1.54 -32.55 32.79
N PHE A 109 -2.81 -32.39 33.12
CA PHE A 109 -3.89 -32.51 32.14
C PHE A 109 -3.76 -31.45 31.04
N ILE A 110 -3.40 -30.22 31.38
CA ILE A 110 -3.18 -29.12 30.44
C ILE A 110 -1.98 -29.43 29.52
N SER A 111 -0.88 -29.95 30.06
CA SER A 111 0.32 -30.24 29.25
C SER A 111 0.13 -31.39 28.25
N GLU A 112 -0.79 -32.31 28.54
CA GLU A 112 -1.17 -33.40 27.63
C GLU A 112 -2.08 -32.94 26.48
N GLN A 113 -2.71 -31.75 26.58
CA GLN A 113 -3.53 -31.21 25.50
C GLN A 113 -2.66 -30.81 24.31
N THR A 114 -3.16 -31.08 23.11
CA THR A 114 -2.53 -30.63 21.86
C THR A 114 -3.23 -29.39 21.35
N LYS A 115 -2.46 -28.33 21.11
CA LYS A 115 -2.97 -27.13 20.49
C LYS A 115 -2.73 -27.21 18.99
N VAL A 116 -3.81 -27.40 18.23
CA VAL A 116 -3.81 -27.08 16.80
C VAL A 116 -4.04 -25.58 16.70
N LYS A 117 -3.00 -24.80 16.42
CA LYS A 117 -3.22 -23.41 15.99
C LYS A 117 -3.89 -23.49 14.62
N GLU A 118 -5.11 -22.97 14.51
CA GLU A 118 -5.81 -22.78 13.23
C GLU A 118 -4.83 -22.15 12.23
N GLY A 119 -4.57 -22.87 11.14
CA GLY A 119 -3.72 -22.45 10.02
C GLY A 119 -2.25 -22.86 10.07
N ASN A 120 -1.74 -23.43 11.17
CA ASN A 120 -0.30 -23.75 11.26
C ASN A 120 0.07 -25.19 10.89
N GLY A 121 -0.87 -26.12 10.66
CA GLY A 121 -0.57 -27.52 10.29
C GLY A 121 0.30 -28.29 11.29
N VAL A 122 0.61 -27.67 12.43
CA VAL A 122 1.60 -28.13 13.40
C VAL A 122 0.89 -28.35 14.72
N THR A 123 0.80 -29.61 15.12
CA THR A 123 0.29 -30.06 16.41
C THR A 123 1.41 -30.02 17.44
N ILE A 124 1.26 -29.20 18.48
CA ILE A 124 2.23 -29.12 19.58
C ILE A 124 1.49 -29.40 20.89
N LYS A 125 2.09 -30.22 21.76
CA LYS A 125 1.67 -30.33 23.16
C LYS A 125 1.93 -29.00 23.87
N ILE A 126 1.11 -28.64 24.85
CA ILE A 126 1.30 -27.39 25.58
C ILE A 126 2.51 -27.53 26.52
N PRO A 127 3.59 -26.77 26.33
CA PRO A 127 4.73 -26.83 27.23
C PRO A 127 4.39 -26.18 28.58
N ILE A 128 4.82 -26.81 29.66
CA ILE A 128 4.67 -26.31 31.02
C ILE A 128 6.03 -26.16 31.67
N VAL A 129 6.19 -25.12 32.49
CA VAL A 129 7.41 -24.83 33.24
C VAL A 129 7.03 -24.37 34.64
N CYS A 130 7.75 -24.84 35.65
CA CYS A 130 7.61 -24.41 37.03
C CYS A 130 8.74 -23.43 37.36
N VAL A 131 8.41 -22.22 37.80
CA VAL A 131 9.39 -21.23 38.25
C VAL A 131 9.30 -21.11 39.77
N VAL A 132 10.44 -21.22 40.44
CA VAL A 132 10.52 -21.24 41.90
C VAL A 132 11.31 -20.04 42.39
N LEU A 133 10.65 -19.25 43.24
CA LEU A 133 11.20 -18.14 44.02
C LEU A 133 10.97 -18.45 45.49
N GLU A 134 11.99 -18.26 46.33
CA GLU A 134 11.96 -18.67 47.74
C GLU A 134 11.47 -20.13 47.92
N GLY A 135 10.53 -20.35 48.83
CA GLY A 135 9.86 -21.63 49.06
C GLY A 135 9.92 -22.08 50.51
N GLY A 136 8.85 -22.73 50.94
CA GLY A 136 8.76 -23.45 52.20
C GLY A 136 8.72 -24.97 51.99
N PRO A 137 8.38 -25.75 53.02
CA PRO A 137 8.33 -27.20 52.93
C PRO A 137 7.42 -27.76 51.82
N GLY A 138 6.22 -27.19 51.64
CA GLY A 138 5.31 -27.60 50.56
C GLY A 138 5.81 -27.24 49.16
N THR A 139 6.73 -26.27 49.05
CA THR A 139 7.35 -25.91 47.76
C THR A 139 8.27 -27.01 47.28
N LEU A 140 9.03 -27.66 48.18
CA LEU A 140 9.88 -28.81 47.80
C LEU A 140 9.03 -29.97 47.27
N ASP A 141 7.86 -30.21 47.87
CA ASP A 141 6.92 -31.23 47.42
C ASP A 141 6.36 -30.91 46.03
N THR A 142 6.04 -29.64 45.79
CA THR A 142 5.58 -29.15 44.49
C THR A 142 6.66 -29.34 43.41
N ILE A 143 7.92 -29.01 43.71
CA ILE A 143 9.07 -29.20 42.80
C ILE A 143 9.28 -30.68 42.50
N TYR A 144 9.28 -31.52 43.54
CA TYR A 144 9.47 -32.96 43.39
C TYR A 144 8.38 -33.56 42.50
N ASN A 145 7.11 -33.23 42.76
CA ASN A 145 5.98 -33.70 41.96
C ASN A 145 6.05 -33.21 40.50
N ALA A 146 6.41 -31.94 40.28
CA ALA A 146 6.60 -31.38 38.94
C ALA A 146 7.66 -32.15 38.14
N ILE A 147 8.84 -32.39 38.74
CA ILE A 147 9.94 -33.11 38.08
C ILE A 147 9.56 -34.57 37.82
N THR A 148 8.86 -35.25 38.73
CA THR A 148 8.39 -36.62 38.49
C THR A 148 7.38 -36.72 37.35
N ASN A 149 6.64 -35.64 37.08
CA ASN A 149 5.71 -35.54 35.95
C ASN A 149 6.37 -35.04 34.65
N GLY A 150 7.70 -34.88 34.62
CA GLY A 150 8.43 -34.39 33.44
C GLY A 150 8.37 -32.88 33.21
N THR A 151 7.88 -32.10 34.19
CA THR A 151 7.83 -30.64 34.10
C THR A 151 9.20 -30.04 34.47
N PRO A 152 9.82 -29.22 33.61
CA PRO A 152 11.05 -28.52 33.96
C PRO A 152 10.83 -27.47 35.05
N CYS A 153 11.81 -27.37 35.96
CA CYS A 153 11.83 -26.41 37.05
C CYS A 153 12.99 -25.43 36.89
N VAL A 154 12.67 -24.13 36.85
CA VAL A 154 13.63 -23.03 36.86
C VAL A 154 13.73 -22.48 38.28
N ILE A 155 14.93 -22.54 38.85
CA ILE A 155 15.21 -22.10 40.21
C ILE A 155 16.02 -20.81 40.15
N VAL A 156 15.51 -19.77 40.80
CA VAL A 156 16.18 -18.47 40.90
C VAL A 156 17.14 -18.49 42.10
N GLU A 157 18.43 -18.58 41.82
CA GLU A 157 19.48 -18.51 42.84
C GLU A 157 19.58 -17.09 43.40
N GLY A 158 19.65 -16.96 44.72
CA GLY A 158 19.61 -15.68 45.44
C GLY A 158 18.21 -15.30 45.93
N SER A 159 17.17 -16.05 45.56
CA SER A 159 15.81 -15.79 46.06
C SER A 159 15.59 -16.25 47.50
N GLY A 160 16.39 -17.18 48.04
CA GLY A 160 16.33 -17.60 49.45
C GLY A 160 15.65 -18.96 49.70
N ARG A 161 15.73 -19.43 50.96
CA ARG A 161 15.06 -20.64 51.48
C ARG A 161 15.28 -21.90 50.62
N VAL A 162 14.21 -22.57 50.15
CA VAL A 162 14.30 -23.83 49.37
C VAL A 162 15.04 -23.63 48.05
N ALA A 163 14.78 -22.53 47.33
CA ALA A 163 15.42 -22.26 46.05
C ALA A 163 16.95 -22.24 46.17
N ASP A 164 17.50 -21.55 47.18
CA ASP A 164 18.94 -21.49 47.41
C ASP A 164 19.55 -22.80 47.89
N VAL A 165 18.82 -23.57 48.71
CA VAL A 165 19.26 -24.92 49.10
C VAL A 165 19.47 -25.76 47.84
N ILE A 166 18.52 -25.74 46.89
CA ILE A 166 18.63 -26.53 45.66
C ILE A 166 19.72 -25.95 44.75
N ALA A 167 19.78 -24.63 44.55
CA ALA A 167 20.78 -23.99 43.68
C ALA A 167 22.23 -24.32 44.11
N GLN A 168 22.51 -24.26 45.42
CA GLN A 168 23.85 -24.57 45.96
C GLN A 168 24.21 -26.06 45.89
N VAL A 169 23.21 -26.95 45.89
CA VAL A 169 23.39 -28.41 45.83
C VAL A 169 23.44 -28.92 44.39
N ALA A 170 22.78 -28.23 43.45
CA ALA A 170 22.58 -28.70 42.09
C ALA A 170 23.89 -28.86 41.27
N ASN A 171 24.95 -28.10 41.59
CA ASN A 171 26.27 -28.26 40.95
C ASN A 171 27.10 -29.46 41.47
N ARG A 172 26.76 -30.04 42.63
CA ARG A 172 27.54 -31.13 43.25
C ARG A 172 27.11 -32.49 42.72
N PRO A 173 27.99 -33.48 42.52
CA PRO A 173 27.58 -34.81 42.10
C PRO A 173 26.69 -35.50 43.17
N VAL A 174 25.74 -36.32 42.72
CA VAL A 174 24.73 -37.01 43.56
C VAL A 174 25.28 -37.73 44.81
N PRO A 175 26.45 -38.41 44.79
CA PRO A 175 26.99 -39.05 46.00
C PRO A 175 27.49 -38.08 47.08
N GLU A 176 27.82 -36.84 46.75
CA GLU A 176 28.28 -35.84 47.72
C GLU A 176 27.14 -35.19 48.53
N ILE A 177 25.89 -35.47 48.18
CA ILE A 177 24.71 -34.92 48.83
C ILE A 177 24.39 -35.79 50.07
N THR A 178 25.02 -35.46 51.20
CA THR A 178 24.78 -36.11 52.49
C THR A 178 23.73 -35.37 53.32
N ILE A 179 23.13 -36.09 54.27
CA ILE A 179 22.19 -35.52 55.26
C ILE A 179 22.87 -34.37 56.03
N SER A 180 24.14 -34.54 56.41
CA SER A 180 24.91 -33.51 57.12
C SER A 180 25.11 -32.21 56.30
N LEU A 181 25.30 -32.34 54.98
CA LEU A 181 25.42 -31.18 54.09
C LEU A 181 24.10 -30.42 54.01
N ILE A 182 22.98 -31.13 53.81
CA ILE A 182 21.66 -30.50 53.73
C ILE A 182 21.26 -29.90 55.07
N GLN A 183 21.51 -30.59 56.17
CA GLN A 183 21.26 -30.09 57.52
C GLN A 183 22.04 -28.78 57.80
N LYS A 184 23.32 -28.73 57.40
CA LYS A 184 24.13 -27.50 57.47
C LYS A 184 23.59 -26.37 56.60
N LYS A 185 23.04 -26.67 55.42
CA LYS A 185 22.46 -25.66 54.54
C LYS A 185 21.10 -25.17 55.03
N LEU A 186 20.27 -26.06 55.56
CA LEU A 186 18.99 -25.73 56.19
C LEU A 186 19.18 -24.85 57.42
N SER A 187 20.15 -25.14 58.29
CA SER A 187 20.39 -24.30 59.47
C SER A 187 20.86 -22.89 59.13
N ILE A 188 21.57 -22.73 58.02
CA ILE A 188 22.04 -21.42 57.54
C ILE A 188 20.90 -20.63 56.86
N LEU A 189 20.09 -21.30 56.04
CA LEU A 189 19.08 -20.65 55.17
C LEU A 189 17.68 -20.54 55.80
N PHE A 190 17.38 -21.31 56.86
CA PHE A 190 16.11 -21.29 57.60
C PHE A 190 16.31 -20.93 59.09
N ARG A 191 17.16 -19.95 59.40
CA ARG A 191 17.58 -19.62 60.79
C ARG A 191 16.44 -19.61 61.81
N ASP A 192 15.30 -19.01 61.48
CA ASP A 192 14.20 -18.77 62.42
C ASP A 192 13.18 -19.92 62.48
N THR A 193 13.21 -20.85 61.52
CA THR A 193 12.24 -21.96 61.42
C THR A 193 12.89 -23.33 61.46
N TYR A 194 14.21 -23.40 61.58
CA TYR A 194 14.97 -24.65 61.62
C TYR A 194 14.57 -25.54 62.80
N GLU A 195 14.21 -24.96 63.95
CA GLU A 195 13.78 -25.71 65.14
C GLU A 195 12.46 -26.48 64.95
N LEU A 196 11.64 -26.09 63.95
CA LEU A 196 10.40 -26.79 63.58
C LEU A 196 10.64 -28.04 62.70
N PHE A 197 11.88 -28.30 62.27
CA PHE A 197 12.22 -29.44 61.43
C PHE A 197 12.57 -30.68 62.27
N THR A 198 11.66 -31.66 62.27
CA THR A 198 11.94 -33.01 62.79
C THR A 198 12.98 -33.75 61.94
N GLU A 199 13.83 -34.58 62.55
CA GLU A 199 14.85 -35.36 61.83
C GLU A 199 14.28 -36.21 60.67
N GLY A 200 13.08 -36.79 60.86
CA GLY A 200 12.39 -37.53 59.80
C GLY A 200 12.12 -36.71 58.54
N LYS A 201 11.76 -35.43 58.70
CA LYS A 201 11.57 -34.49 57.57
C LYS A 201 12.89 -34.17 56.87
N ILE A 202 14.00 -34.05 57.59
CA ILE A 202 15.31 -33.76 56.99
C ILE A 202 15.78 -34.93 56.12
N VAL A 203 15.54 -36.17 56.56
CA VAL A 203 15.82 -37.38 55.77
C VAL A 203 14.95 -37.41 54.50
N GLU A 204 13.66 -37.10 54.63
CA GLU A 204 12.74 -37.02 53.51
C GLU A 204 13.16 -35.95 52.49
N TRP A 205 13.53 -34.76 52.97
CA TRP A 205 14.05 -33.68 52.15
C TRP A 205 15.34 -34.06 51.45
N THR A 206 16.26 -34.72 52.14
CA THR A 206 17.52 -35.20 51.56
C THR A 206 17.24 -36.16 50.40
N LYS A 207 16.26 -37.04 50.54
CA LYS A 207 15.82 -37.95 49.47
C LYS A 207 15.19 -37.19 48.29
N LYS A 208 14.36 -36.18 48.57
CA LYS A 208 13.71 -35.32 47.56
C LYS A 208 14.67 -34.39 46.84
N VAL A 209 15.76 -33.95 47.46
CA VAL A 209 16.81 -33.12 46.82
C VAL A 209 17.78 -33.96 46.00
N ARG A 210 17.95 -35.24 46.36
CA ARG A 210 18.76 -36.23 45.61
C ARG A 210 18.05 -36.73 44.34
N LEU A 211 17.52 -35.81 43.54
CA LEU A 211 16.81 -36.08 42.30
C LEU A 211 17.75 -36.70 41.24
N ARG A 212 17.26 -37.76 40.57
CA ARG A 212 17.97 -38.41 39.45
C ARG A 212 17.88 -37.62 38.14
N SER A 213 16.78 -36.89 37.92
CA SER A 213 16.48 -36.21 36.64
C SER A 213 16.97 -34.76 36.60
N ARG A 214 18.29 -34.53 36.71
CA ARG A 214 18.89 -33.18 36.69
C ARG A 214 18.70 -32.39 35.40
N GLN A 215 18.34 -33.07 34.32
CA GLN A 215 18.19 -32.44 33.01
C GLN A 215 16.95 -31.53 32.93
N LEU A 216 15.97 -31.74 33.81
CA LEU A 216 14.77 -30.91 33.98
C LEU A 216 14.98 -29.73 34.95
N LEU A 217 16.17 -29.63 35.56
CA LEU A 217 16.50 -28.58 36.51
C LEU A 217 17.39 -27.54 35.83
N THR A 218 16.96 -26.27 35.87
CA THR A 218 17.71 -25.13 35.37
C THR A 218 17.89 -24.11 36.49
N ILE A 219 19.13 -23.70 36.73
CA ILE A 219 19.46 -22.70 37.75
C ILE A 219 19.68 -21.38 37.02
N PHE A 220 18.90 -20.37 37.38
CA PHE A 220 19.09 -19.00 36.94
C PHE A 220 19.95 -18.26 37.96
N ARG A 221 21.06 -17.68 37.50
CA ARG A 221 21.97 -16.89 38.34
C ARG A 221 21.92 -15.43 37.94
N GLU A 222 21.58 -14.58 38.90
CA GLU A 222 21.65 -13.15 38.69
C GLU A 222 23.13 -12.70 38.60
N GLY A 223 23.50 -12.05 37.50
CA GLY A 223 24.74 -11.27 37.37
C GLY A 223 26.06 -12.01 37.12
N LYS A 224 26.13 -13.36 37.07
CA LYS A 224 27.44 -14.07 37.02
C LYS A 224 27.90 -14.76 35.74
N ASP A 225 27.10 -14.92 34.68
CA ASP A 225 27.57 -15.64 33.48
C ASP A 225 26.98 -15.11 32.17
N GLY A 226 26.90 -13.78 31.97
CA GLY A 226 26.33 -13.21 30.74
C GLY A 226 24.92 -13.71 30.39
N GLN A 227 24.24 -14.34 31.36
CA GLN A 227 22.93 -14.94 31.22
C GLN A 227 21.93 -13.82 30.99
N GLN A 228 21.19 -14.00 29.90
CA GLN A 228 20.12 -13.12 29.45
C GLN A 228 18.96 -13.15 30.46
N ASP A 229 18.00 -12.25 30.28
CA ASP A 229 16.81 -12.09 31.12
C ASP A 229 16.10 -13.44 31.46
N VAL A 230 15.32 -13.46 32.55
CA VAL A 230 14.66 -14.67 33.09
C VAL A 230 13.81 -15.41 32.03
N ASP A 231 13.25 -14.69 31.08
CA ASP A 231 12.47 -15.24 29.96
C ASP A 231 13.30 -16.19 29.07
N VAL A 232 14.58 -15.88 28.82
CA VAL A 232 15.49 -16.74 28.06
C VAL A 232 15.81 -18.00 28.84
N ALA A 233 16.05 -17.89 30.14
CA ALA A 233 16.30 -19.05 31.00
C ALA A 233 15.11 -20.01 31.04
N ILE A 234 13.88 -19.48 31.07
CA ILE A 234 12.65 -20.27 30.97
C ILE A 234 12.58 -21.02 29.64
N LEU A 235 12.84 -20.33 28.52
CA LEU A 235 12.78 -20.91 27.19
C LEU A 235 13.88 -21.97 26.98
N GLN A 236 15.10 -21.72 27.45
CA GLN A 236 16.19 -22.70 27.47
C GLN A 236 15.84 -23.92 28.31
N ALA A 237 15.21 -23.75 29.47
CA ALA A 237 14.78 -24.86 30.31
C ALA A 237 13.75 -25.75 29.58
N LEU A 238 12.79 -25.14 28.88
CA LEU A 238 11.81 -25.85 28.07
C LEU A 238 12.46 -26.62 26.90
N LEU A 239 13.39 -26.00 26.18
CA LEU A 239 14.11 -26.64 25.08
C LEU A 239 14.97 -27.81 25.59
N LYS A 240 15.71 -27.60 26.68
CA LYS A 240 16.55 -28.63 27.32
C LYS A 240 15.74 -29.81 27.83
N ALA A 241 14.55 -29.57 28.40
CA ALA A 241 13.63 -30.61 28.82
C ALA A 241 13.08 -31.40 27.64
N SER A 242 12.66 -30.71 26.58
CA SER A 242 12.16 -31.33 25.35
C SER A 242 13.20 -32.25 24.69
N ARG A 243 14.50 -31.95 24.81
CA ARG A 243 15.57 -32.77 24.22
C ARG A 243 15.65 -34.19 24.79
N ASN A 244 15.19 -34.40 26.03
CA ASN A 244 15.33 -35.68 26.74
C ASN A 244 14.03 -36.48 26.82
N HIS A 245 12.95 -36.02 26.18
CA HIS A 245 11.78 -36.86 25.98
C HIS A 245 12.10 -37.94 24.93
N ASP A 246 11.66 -39.18 25.19
CA ASP A 246 11.92 -40.41 24.42
C ASP A 246 11.31 -40.45 23.01
N HIS A 247 11.33 -39.33 22.27
CA HIS A 247 11.07 -39.31 20.84
C HIS A 247 12.39 -39.53 20.08
N PHE A 248 12.35 -40.37 19.03
CA PHE A 248 13.53 -40.66 18.20
C PHE A 248 14.05 -39.39 17.51
N GLY A 249 15.22 -38.92 17.95
CA GLY A 249 16.17 -38.02 17.24
C GLY A 249 15.59 -36.80 16.50
N HIS A 250 15.05 -37.00 15.30
CA HIS A 250 14.60 -35.93 14.40
C HIS A 250 13.32 -35.23 14.87
N GLU A 251 12.41 -35.92 15.56
CA GLU A 251 11.15 -35.30 16.01
C GLU A 251 11.37 -34.27 17.12
N ASN A 252 12.44 -34.42 17.92
CA ASN A 252 12.75 -33.50 19.02
C ASN A 252 13.18 -32.12 18.52
N TRP A 253 14.05 -32.05 17.50
CA TRP A 253 14.52 -30.77 16.95
C TRP A 253 13.45 -30.04 16.16
N ASP A 254 12.65 -30.78 15.37
CA ASP A 254 11.49 -30.23 14.67
C ASP A 254 10.47 -29.65 15.67
N HIS A 255 10.19 -30.37 16.78
CA HIS A 255 9.32 -29.88 17.84
C HIS A 255 9.84 -28.58 18.50
N GLN A 256 11.13 -28.53 18.82
CA GLN A 256 11.78 -27.34 19.38
C GLN A 256 11.72 -26.15 18.42
N LEU A 257 11.94 -26.37 17.13
CA LEU A 257 11.87 -25.33 16.12
C LEU A 257 10.44 -24.80 15.96
N LYS A 258 9.44 -25.69 15.96
CA LYS A 258 8.02 -25.34 15.96
C LYS A 258 7.63 -24.48 17.18
N LEU A 259 8.18 -24.80 18.35
CA LEU A 259 8.00 -23.99 19.57
C LEU A 259 8.64 -22.61 19.43
N ALA A 260 9.89 -22.53 19.00
CA ALA A 260 10.60 -21.26 18.80
C ALA A 260 9.85 -20.34 17.81
N VAL A 261 9.36 -20.91 16.69
CA VAL A 261 8.52 -20.17 15.74
C VAL A 261 7.22 -19.76 16.40
N ALA A 262 6.51 -20.63 17.10
CA ALA A 262 5.25 -20.29 17.78
C ALA A 262 5.41 -19.11 18.74
N TRP A 263 6.56 -19.04 19.42
CA TRP A 263 6.95 -18.04 20.40
C TRP A 263 7.52 -16.73 19.83
N ASN A 264 7.82 -16.68 18.53
CA ASN A 264 8.43 -15.53 17.87
C ASN A 264 9.79 -15.12 18.45
N ARG A 265 10.62 -16.10 18.86
CA ARG A 265 11.98 -15.87 19.43
C ARG A 265 13.07 -16.41 18.49
N VAL A 266 13.47 -15.56 17.56
CA VAL A 266 14.45 -15.87 16.49
C VAL A 266 15.87 -15.92 17.04
N ASP A 267 16.14 -15.10 18.06
CA ASP A 267 17.39 -15.06 18.81
C ASP A 267 17.75 -16.43 19.40
N ILE A 268 16.80 -17.06 20.09
CA ILE A 268 16.97 -18.38 20.70
C ILE A 268 17.07 -19.48 19.64
N ALA A 269 16.25 -19.40 18.58
CA ALA A 269 16.37 -20.35 17.47
C ALA A 269 17.78 -20.31 16.86
N ARG A 270 18.36 -19.11 16.67
CA ARG A 270 19.70 -18.95 16.10
C ARG A 270 20.80 -19.47 17.04
N SER A 271 20.68 -19.28 18.35
CA SER A 271 21.74 -19.68 19.30
C SER A 271 21.66 -21.13 19.76
N GLU A 272 20.47 -21.70 19.92
CA GLU A 272 20.26 -23.01 20.55
C GLU A 272 19.86 -24.12 19.58
N ILE A 273 19.22 -23.79 18.45
CA ILE A 273 18.69 -24.78 17.48
C ILE A 273 19.57 -24.87 16.24
N PHE A 274 20.05 -23.72 15.74
CA PHE A 274 20.99 -23.66 14.63
C PHE A 274 22.44 -23.60 15.15
N THR A 275 22.86 -24.65 15.85
CA THR A 275 24.26 -24.82 16.28
C THR A 275 25.06 -25.63 15.25
N ASP A 276 26.38 -25.52 15.30
CA ASP A 276 27.29 -26.27 14.42
C ASP A 276 27.21 -27.80 14.62
N ASP A 277 26.57 -28.25 15.71
CA ASP A 277 26.42 -29.66 16.07
C ASP A 277 25.36 -30.40 15.23
N HIS A 278 24.47 -29.68 14.52
CA HIS A 278 23.37 -30.28 13.76
C HIS A 278 23.27 -29.75 12.33
N GLU A 279 23.41 -30.65 11.35
CA GLU A 279 23.22 -30.33 9.94
C GLU A 279 21.75 -30.43 9.53
N TRP A 280 21.12 -29.27 9.32
CA TRP A 280 19.76 -29.18 8.80
C TRP A 280 19.73 -29.37 7.29
N LYS A 281 18.81 -30.22 6.80
CA LYS A 281 18.48 -30.22 5.36
C LYS A 281 17.46 -29.12 5.08
N PRO A 282 17.60 -28.37 3.97
CA PRO A 282 16.64 -27.31 3.63
C PRO A 282 15.18 -27.80 3.53
N ALA A 283 14.97 -29.05 3.11
CA ALA A 283 13.65 -29.65 2.99
C ALA A 283 12.94 -29.84 4.35
N ASP A 284 13.70 -30.09 5.42
CA ASP A 284 13.16 -30.31 6.76
C ASP A 284 12.57 -29.01 7.34
N LEU A 285 13.04 -27.85 6.84
CA LEU A 285 12.58 -26.53 7.24
C LEU A 285 11.30 -26.09 6.51
N HIS A 286 10.87 -26.79 5.44
CA HIS A 286 9.72 -26.38 4.64
C HIS A 286 8.40 -26.25 5.43
N PRO A 287 8.00 -27.20 6.29
CA PRO A 287 6.75 -27.09 7.05
C PRO A 287 6.76 -25.87 7.99
N VAL A 288 7.91 -25.62 8.62
CA VAL A 288 8.10 -24.51 9.55
C VAL A 288 8.17 -23.17 8.82
N MET A 289 8.76 -23.14 7.61
CA MET A 289 8.73 -21.98 6.72
C MET A 289 7.29 -21.61 6.34
N ALA A 290 6.44 -22.58 5.99
CA ALA A 290 5.02 -22.34 5.70
C ALA A 290 4.29 -21.77 6.92
N ALA A 291 4.52 -22.32 8.11
CA ALA A 291 3.94 -21.82 9.36
C ALA A 291 4.41 -20.39 9.70
N ALA A 292 5.69 -20.07 9.47
CA ALA A 292 6.24 -18.73 9.68
C ALA A 292 5.65 -17.71 8.68
N LEU A 293 5.47 -18.12 7.42
CA LEU A 293 4.79 -17.32 6.41
C LEU A 293 3.37 -17.03 6.83
N ILE A 294 2.56 -18.04 7.16
CA ILE A 294 1.14 -17.86 7.55
C ILE A 294 1.03 -16.94 8.78
N ALA A 295 1.86 -17.16 9.81
CA ALA A 295 1.86 -16.40 11.04
C ALA A 295 2.47 -14.99 10.96
N ASN A 296 2.88 -14.53 9.76
CA ASN A 296 3.48 -13.21 9.52
C ASN A 296 4.75 -12.94 10.35
N LYS A 297 5.71 -13.86 10.32
CA LYS A 297 6.97 -13.78 11.10
C LYS A 297 8.19 -13.58 10.18
N PRO A 298 8.46 -12.33 9.73
CA PRO A 298 9.48 -12.05 8.71
C PRO A 298 10.91 -12.39 9.15
N ASP A 299 11.25 -12.20 10.42
CA ASP A 299 12.59 -12.51 10.95
C ASP A 299 12.92 -14.02 10.88
N PHE A 300 11.92 -14.89 11.10
CA PHE A 300 12.08 -16.33 10.91
C PHE A 300 12.24 -16.71 9.44
N VAL A 301 11.47 -16.08 8.55
CA VAL A 301 11.61 -16.29 7.10
C VAL A 301 13.02 -15.90 6.65
N LYS A 302 13.55 -14.77 7.13
CA LYS A 302 14.92 -14.34 6.85
C LYS A 302 15.96 -15.32 7.38
N LEU A 303 15.80 -15.81 8.62
CA LEU A 303 16.66 -16.83 9.20
C LEU A 303 16.68 -18.11 8.33
N PHE A 304 15.52 -18.60 7.88
CA PHE A 304 15.45 -19.79 7.04
C PHE A 304 16.08 -19.60 5.66
N LEU A 305 15.99 -18.40 5.07
CA LEU A 305 16.71 -18.06 3.84
C LEU A 305 18.24 -18.05 4.05
N GLU A 306 18.71 -17.52 5.18
CA GLU A 306 20.14 -17.53 5.57
C GLU A 306 20.66 -18.97 5.76
N GLN A 307 19.83 -19.88 6.29
CA GLN A 307 20.15 -21.31 6.47
C GLN A 307 20.02 -22.13 5.17
N GLY A 308 19.82 -21.49 4.01
CA GLY A 308 19.90 -22.15 2.70
C GLY A 308 18.57 -22.64 2.12
N VAL A 309 17.41 -22.26 2.68
CA VAL A 309 16.11 -22.57 2.07
C VAL A 309 15.94 -21.78 0.76
N ARG A 310 15.84 -22.49 -0.37
CA ARG A 310 15.57 -21.87 -1.67
C ARG A 310 14.08 -21.80 -1.94
N LEU A 311 13.53 -20.59 -2.09
CA LEU A 311 12.10 -20.39 -2.39
C LEU A 311 11.64 -21.13 -3.66
N LYS A 312 12.51 -21.27 -4.66
CA LYS A 312 12.21 -22.02 -5.89
C LYS A 312 11.92 -23.50 -5.66
N GLU A 313 12.46 -24.08 -4.59
CA GLU A 313 12.28 -25.49 -4.23
C GLU A 313 11.18 -25.67 -3.20
N PHE A 314 11.02 -24.69 -2.31
CA PHE A 314 9.97 -24.66 -1.29
C PHE A 314 8.57 -24.47 -1.90
N VAL A 315 8.40 -23.52 -2.83
CA VAL A 315 7.07 -23.21 -3.37
C VAL A 315 6.69 -24.23 -4.44
N THR A 316 5.99 -25.27 -4.01
CA THR A 316 5.27 -26.25 -4.85
C THR A 316 3.80 -25.84 -5.01
N TRP A 317 3.07 -26.50 -5.91
CA TRP A 317 1.64 -26.25 -6.10
C TRP A 317 0.81 -26.51 -4.84
N ASP A 318 1.06 -27.63 -4.16
CA ASP A 318 0.31 -28.00 -2.96
C ASP A 318 0.57 -27.00 -1.82
N THR A 319 1.81 -26.57 -1.65
CA THR A 319 2.15 -25.51 -0.68
C THR A 319 1.49 -24.18 -1.02
N LEU A 320 1.35 -23.83 -2.31
CA LEU A 320 0.71 -22.58 -2.71
C LEU A 320 -0.78 -22.62 -2.39
N ILE A 321 -1.46 -23.72 -2.73
CA ILE A 321 -2.87 -23.93 -2.39
C ILE A 321 -3.06 -23.83 -0.87
N TYR A 322 -2.23 -24.54 -0.10
CA TYR A 322 -2.25 -24.48 1.35
C TYR A 322 -2.07 -23.06 1.91
N LEU A 323 -1.20 -22.24 1.31
CA LEU A 323 -1.03 -20.84 1.72
C LEU A 323 -2.25 -19.98 1.38
N TYR A 324 -2.88 -20.17 0.21
CA TYR A 324 -4.07 -19.41 -0.19
C TYR A 324 -5.32 -19.78 0.62
N GLU A 325 -5.44 -21.03 1.06
CA GLU A 325 -6.50 -21.47 1.99
C GLU A 325 -6.37 -20.81 3.37
N ASN A 326 -5.15 -20.53 3.82
CA ASN A 326 -4.84 -19.94 5.13
C ASN A 326 -4.67 -18.41 5.11
N ILE A 327 -5.33 -17.71 4.18
CA ILE A 327 -5.35 -16.24 4.16
C ILE A 327 -6.16 -15.71 5.35
N ALA A 328 -5.67 -14.64 5.99
CA ALA A 328 -6.35 -14.02 7.13
C ALA A 328 -7.79 -13.59 6.76
N PRO A 329 -8.81 -13.98 7.55
CA PRO A 329 -10.21 -13.67 7.25
C PRO A 329 -10.54 -12.17 7.33
N SER A 330 -9.69 -11.39 8.00
CA SER A 330 -9.80 -9.92 8.05
C SER A 330 -9.40 -9.22 6.75
N SER A 331 -8.76 -9.92 5.78
CA SER A 331 -8.36 -9.32 4.51
C SER A 331 -9.55 -9.12 3.56
N LEU A 332 -9.60 -7.97 2.90
CA LEU A 332 -10.54 -7.67 1.80
C LEU A 332 -10.45 -8.70 0.66
N PHE A 333 -9.27 -9.29 0.44
CA PHE A 333 -9.10 -10.30 -0.59
C PHE A 333 -9.83 -11.60 -0.24
N HIS A 334 -9.82 -12.00 1.04
CA HIS A 334 -10.52 -13.19 1.51
C HIS A 334 -12.04 -13.06 1.30
N SER A 335 -12.63 -11.92 1.65
CA SER A 335 -14.07 -11.68 1.46
C SER A 335 -14.48 -11.68 -0.02
N LYS A 336 -13.63 -11.14 -0.90
CA LYS A 336 -13.84 -11.21 -2.36
C LYS A 336 -13.71 -12.62 -2.91
N LEU A 337 -12.69 -13.37 -2.48
CA LEU A 337 -12.50 -14.75 -2.88
C LEU A 337 -13.71 -15.60 -2.48
N GLN A 338 -14.20 -15.42 -1.25
CA GLN A 338 -15.42 -16.08 -0.79
C GLN A 338 -16.63 -15.70 -1.64
N LYS A 339 -16.77 -14.42 -2.02
CA LYS A 339 -17.85 -13.97 -2.93
C LYS A 339 -17.78 -14.65 -4.29
N VAL A 340 -16.59 -14.71 -4.91
CA VAL A 340 -16.39 -15.38 -6.20
C VAL A 340 -16.65 -16.88 -6.10
N LEU A 341 -16.21 -17.53 -5.01
CA LEU A 341 -16.49 -18.95 -4.78
C LEU A 341 -17.98 -19.25 -4.62
N VAL A 342 -18.77 -18.30 -4.07
CA VAL A 342 -20.23 -18.40 -4.01
C VAL A 342 -20.84 -18.19 -5.41
N GLU A 343 -20.41 -17.16 -6.15
CA GLU A 343 -20.86 -16.87 -7.52
C GLU A 343 -20.54 -18.02 -8.51
N GLU A 344 -19.38 -18.68 -8.37
CA GLU A 344 -19.01 -19.86 -9.16
C GLU A 344 -19.78 -21.11 -8.73
N LYS A 345 -20.12 -21.29 -7.44
CA LYS A 345 -20.98 -22.39 -6.98
C LYS A 345 -22.40 -22.27 -7.54
N GLU A 346 -22.91 -21.04 -7.71
CA GLU A 346 -24.20 -20.79 -8.36
C GLU A 346 -24.13 -21.03 -9.88
N CYS A 347 -23.01 -20.69 -10.54
CA CYS A 347 -22.81 -20.95 -11.98
C CYS A 347 -22.49 -22.43 -12.32
N SER A 348 -21.81 -23.16 -11.42
CA SER A 348 -21.37 -24.56 -11.63
C SER A 348 -22.46 -25.60 -11.36
N ALA A 349 -23.63 -25.19 -10.88
CA ALA A 349 -24.83 -26.04 -10.87
C ALA A 349 -25.22 -26.54 -12.29
N PHE A 350 -24.63 -25.97 -13.35
CA PHE A 350 -24.87 -26.37 -14.75
C PHE A 350 -23.70 -27.05 -15.50
N SER A 351 -22.54 -27.33 -14.88
CA SER A 351 -21.49 -28.12 -15.56
C SER A 351 -20.73 -29.08 -14.64
N LYS A 352 -20.96 -30.38 -14.84
CA LYS A 352 -20.18 -31.46 -14.24
C LYS A 352 -18.90 -31.69 -15.04
N VAL A 353 -17.80 -31.01 -14.71
CA VAL A 353 -16.43 -31.55 -14.80
C VAL A 353 -15.52 -30.82 -13.78
N PRO A 354 -14.97 -31.48 -12.76
CA PRO A 354 -13.83 -30.96 -12.02
C PRO A 354 -12.52 -31.55 -12.59
N GLY A 355 -11.52 -30.71 -12.82
CA GLY A 355 -10.14 -31.15 -13.02
C GLY A 355 -9.44 -30.49 -14.20
N ILE A 356 -8.67 -29.44 -13.92
CA ILE A 356 -7.65 -28.91 -14.84
C ILE A 356 -6.59 -30.00 -15.02
N GLN A 357 -6.47 -30.59 -16.21
CA GLN A 357 -5.44 -31.59 -16.50
C GLN A 357 -4.08 -30.92 -16.72
N LEU A 358 -3.11 -31.28 -15.86
CA LEU A 358 -1.89 -30.54 -15.57
C LEU A 358 -0.63 -31.36 -15.92
N HIS A 359 -0.33 -31.63 -17.19
CA HIS A 359 0.89 -32.38 -17.56
C HIS A 359 1.82 -31.72 -18.60
N HIS A 360 1.46 -30.57 -19.18
CA HIS A 360 2.34 -29.80 -20.09
C HIS A 360 2.86 -28.47 -19.52
N VAL A 361 2.48 -28.12 -18.29
CA VAL A 361 2.71 -26.77 -17.73
C VAL A 361 3.85 -26.75 -16.69
N SER A 362 4.30 -27.91 -16.20
CA SER A 362 5.16 -28.04 -15.02
C SER A 362 6.55 -27.42 -15.16
N GLN A 363 7.09 -27.32 -16.38
CA GLN A 363 8.42 -26.74 -16.62
C GLN A 363 8.40 -25.19 -16.72
N VAL A 364 7.27 -24.61 -17.15
CA VAL A 364 7.07 -23.15 -17.21
C VAL A 364 6.61 -22.59 -15.86
N LEU A 365 5.99 -23.42 -15.02
CA LEU A 365 5.47 -23.00 -13.71
C LEU A 365 6.54 -22.82 -12.64
N ARG A 366 7.68 -23.49 -12.72
CA ARG A 366 8.72 -23.41 -11.67
C ARG A 366 9.31 -22.01 -11.49
N GLU A 367 9.36 -21.19 -12.54
CA GLU A 367 9.79 -19.78 -12.45
C GLU A 367 8.67 -18.84 -11.98
N LEU A 368 7.41 -19.31 -11.97
CA LEU A 368 6.22 -18.53 -11.64
C LEU A 368 5.72 -18.70 -10.20
N LEU A 369 6.15 -19.76 -9.51
CA LEU A 369 5.66 -20.07 -8.16
C LEU A 369 6.15 -19.05 -7.11
N VAL A 370 7.38 -18.55 -7.22
CA VAL A 370 7.89 -17.49 -6.32
C VAL A 370 7.15 -16.16 -6.54
N ARG A 371 6.68 -15.91 -7.77
CA ARG A 371 5.80 -14.77 -8.09
C ARG A 371 4.46 -14.92 -7.38
N ASP A 372 3.86 -16.11 -7.40
CA ASP A 372 2.55 -16.33 -6.80
C ASP A 372 2.59 -16.17 -5.27
N LEU A 373 3.74 -16.47 -4.65
CA LEU A 373 4.02 -16.17 -3.24
C LEU A 373 4.13 -14.66 -2.96
N LEU A 374 4.73 -13.88 -3.87
CA LEU A 374 4.77 -12.42 -3.74
C LEU A 374 3.37 -11.81 -3.85
N ILE A 375 2.53 -12.29 -4.77
CA ILE A 375 1.14 -11.86 -4.89
C ILE A 375 0.40 -12.16 -3.57
N TRP A 376 0.58 -13.37 -3.02
CA TRP A 376 0.00 -13.78 -1.74
C TRP A 376 0.38 -12.86 -0.57
N ALA A 377 1.62 -12.38 -0.52
CA ALA A 377 2.06 -11.43 0.51
C ALA A 377 1.46 -10.03 0.31
N ILE A 378 1.37 -9.57 -0.94
CA ILE A 378 0.85 -8.23 -1.28
C ILE A 378 -0.66 -8.13 -1.03
N VAL A 379 -1.45 -9.15 -1.40
CA VAL A 379 -2.92 -9.15 -1.19
C VAL A 379 -3.32 -9.18 0.29
N GLN A 380 -2.39 -9.57 1.17
CA GLN A 380 -2.57 -9.53 2.63
C GLN A 380 -1.94 -8.29 3.28
N SER A 381 -1.44 -7.35 2.49
CA SER A 381 -0.79 -6.13 2.97
C SER A 381 0.42 -6.37 3.90
N ARG A 382 1.15 -7.48 3.71
CA ARG A 382 2.32 -7.84 4.52
C ARG A 382 3.60 -7.23 3.95
N LYS A 383 3.94 -6.02 4.39
CA LYS A 383 5.04 -5.21 3.83
C LYS A 383 6.41 -5.89 3.92
N GLU A 384 6.86 -6.26 5.12
CA GLU A 384 8.21 -6.80 5.34
C GLU A 384 8.42 -8.14 4.62
N LEU A 385 7.41 -9.01 4.61
CA LEU A 385 7.46 -10.26 3.85
C LEU A 385 7.52 -10.01 2.34
N ALA A 386 6.75 -9.07 1.82
CA ALA A 386 6.78 -8.73 0.40
C ALA A 386 8.16 -8.20 -0.03
N GLU A 387 8.83 -7.40 0.80
CA GLU A 387 10.19 -6.91 0.56
C GLU A 387 11.22 -8.05 0.54
N ILE A 388 11.15 -8.98 1.52
CA ILE A 388 12.03 -10.16 1.57
C ILE A 388 11.83 -11.04 0.33
N ILE A 389 10.58 -11.32 -0.05
CA ILE A 389 10.28 -12.16 -1.22
C ILE A 389 10.73 -11.45 -2.50
N TRP A 390 10.50 -10.15 -2.63
CA TRP A 390 10.91 -9.36 -3.80
C TRP A 390 12.43 -9.36 -4.02
N ALA A 391 13.22 -9.34 -2.94
CA ALA A 391 14.68 -9.49 -3.03
C ALA A 391 15.08 -10.81 -3.71
N GLN A 392 14.30 -11.88 -3.56
CA GLN A 392 14.60 -13.21 -4.11
C GLN A 392 14.04 -13.46 -5.52
N VAL A 393 13.14 -12.60 -6.03
CA VAL A 393 12.46 -12.83 -7.31
C VAL A 393 13.29 -12.37 -8.51
N GLN A 394 13.46 -13.22 -9.52
CA GLN A 394 14.08 -12.85 -10.80
C GLN A 394 13.07 -12.15 -11.73
N GLY A 395 13.52 -11.15 -12.50
CA GLY A 395 12.65 -10.44 -13.44
C GLY A 395 11.62 -9.54 -12.75
N SER A 396 12.06 -8.69 -11.81
CA SER A 396 11.25 -7.87 -10.89
C SER A 396 10.47 -6.73 -11.58
N PHE A 397 10.82 -6.41 -12.84
CA PHE A 397 10.27 -5.28 -13.58
C PHE A 397 8.77 -5.35 -13.90
N PRO A 398 8.24 -6.39 -14.56
CA PRO A 398 6.80 -6.51 -14.83
C PRO A 398 5.95 -6.82 -13.58
N ILE A 399 6.59 -7.28 -12.49
CA ILE A 399 5.91 -7.77 -11.27
C ILE A 399 5.31 -6.64 -10.45
N THR A 400 6.06 -5.56 -10.34
CA THR A 400 5.82 -4.44 -9.44
C THR A 400 4.61 -3.58 -9.86
N PRO A 401 4.40 -3.23 -11.15
CA PRO A 401 3.23 -2.47 -11.58
C PRO A 401 1.95 -3.32 -11.64
N GLN A 402 2.05 -4.62 -11.94
CA GLN A 402 0.87 -5.50 -11.98
C GLN A 402 0.31 -5.79 -10.58
N ALA A 403 1.19 -5.92 -9.58
CA ALA A 403 0.76 -5.99 -8.19
C ALA A 403 -0.05 -4.75 -7.78
N THR A 404 0.30 -3.56 -8.32
CA THR A 404 -0.46 -2.31 -8.11
C THR A 404 -1.84 -2.35 -8.77
N LEU A 405 -1.94 -2.96 -9.96
CA LEU A 405 -3.19 -3.12 -10.70
C LEU A 405 -4.15 -4.07 -9.97
N GLY A 406 -3.62 -5.16 -9.40
CA GLY A 406 -4.37 -6.11 -8.56
C GLY A 406 -4.86 -5.52 -7.24
N THR A 407 -4.15 -4.53 -6.70
CA THR A 407 -4.53 -3.77 -5.49
C THR A 407 -5.18 -2.42 -5.80
N SER A 408 -5.91 -2.29 -6.90
CA SER A 408 -6.81 -1.13 -7.14
C SER A 408 -7.83 -0.88 -6.02
N LEU A 409 -7.80 -1.68 -4.95
CA LEU A 409 -8.48 -1.49 -3.69
C LEU A 409 -7.48 -1.23 -2.55
N SER A 410 -7.55 0.01 -2.04
CA SER A 410 -7.31 0.42 -0.65
C SER A 410 -5.98 1.12 -0.30
N SER A 411 -6.10 2.45 -0.19
CA SER A 411 -5.37 3.35 0.73
C SER A 411 -3.88 3.63 0.47
N ALA A 412 -3.48 4.86 0.83
CA ALA A 412 -2.13 5.42 0.69
C ALA A 412 -1.01 4.67 1.45
N HIS A 413 -1.32 3.58 2.16
CA HIS A 413 -0.39 2.76 2.95
C HIS A 413 -0.09 1.38 2.33
N CYS A 414 -0.21 1.24 1.01
CA CYS A 414 0.10 -0.03 0.33
C CYS A 414 1.62 -0.37 0.33
N PRO A 415 2.02 -1.62 0.64
CA PRO A 415 3.37 -2.15 0.36
C PRO A 415 3.81 -1.95 -1.09
N CYS A 416 2.83 -1.86 -2.00
CA CYS A 416 3.05 -1.67 -3.42
C CYS A 416 3.74 -0.34 -3.75
N LEU A 417 3.50 0.74 -2.99
CA LEU A 417 4.17 2.03 -3.25
C LEU A 417 5.67 1.94 -2.99
N ALA A 418 6.07 1.23 -1.92
CA ALA A 418 7.48 0.96 -1.60
C ALA A 418 8.14 0.07 -2.67
N LEU A 419 7.44 -0.96 -3.13
CA LEU A 419 7.91 -1.84 -4.21
C LEU A 419 8.09 -1.08 -5.54
N LEU A 420 7.21 -0.12 -5.83
CA LEU A 420 7.30 0.74 -7.02
C LEU A 420 8.46 1.73 -6.93
N SER A 421 8.74 2.30 -5.75
CA SER A 421 9.94 3.12 -5.55
C SER A 421 11.23 2.30 -5.69
N ALA A 422 11.24 1.06 -5.17
CA ALA A 422 12.38 0.15 -5.33
C ALA A 422 12.59 -0.22 -6.81
N LEU A 423 11.51 -0.48 -7.56
CA LEU A 423 11.58 -0.70 -9.01
C LEU A 423 12.22 0.47 -9.75
N LEU A 424 11.80 1.70 -9.43
CA LEU A 424 12.36 2.91 -10.04
C LEU A 424 13.86 3.05 -9.73
N GLY A 425 14.27 2.71 -8.50
CA GLY A 425 15.67 2.65 -8.09
C GLY A 425 16.49 1.65 -8.91
N VAL A 426 16.00 0.41 -9.05
CA VAL A 426 16.64 -0.63 -9.87
C VAL A 426 16.72 -0.20 -11.34
N PHE A 427 15.67 0.42 -11.90
CA PHE A 427 15.70 0.94 -13.27
C PHE A 427 16.74 2.03 -13.44
N THR A 428 16.87 2.92 -12.47
CA THR A 428 17.86 3.99 -12.50
C THR A 428 19.28 3.42 -12.56
N GLU A 429 19.55 2.37 -11.78
CA GLU A 429 20.85 1.69 -11.79
C GLU A 429 21.10 0.95 -13.10
N CYS A 430 20.09 0.24 -13.64
CA CYS A 430 20.18 -0.40 -14.96
C CYS A 430 20.47 0.61 -16.07
N TYR A 431 19.75 1.74 -16.07
CA TYR A 431 19.90 2.79 -17.07
C TYR A 431 21.27 3.46 -17.00
N ARG A 432 21.82 3.68 -15.80
CA ARG A 432 23.17 4.24 -15.62
C ARG A 432 24.28 3.34 -16.16
N LYS A 433 24.10 2.02 -16.12
CA LYS A 433 25.10 1.05 -16.58
C LYS A 433 25.03 0.81 -18.09
N ASP A 434 23.83 0.61 -18.63
CA ASP A 434 23.61 0.37 -20.06
C ASP A 434 22.21 0.85 -20.46
N GLU A 435 22.15 1.97 -21.18
CA GLU A 435 20.89 2.58 -21.62
C GLU A 435 20.12 1.69 -22.60
N GLU A 436 20.79 1.00 -23.52
CA GLU A 436 20.15 0.19 -24.57
C GLU A 436 19.56 -1.10 -23.97
N ARG A 437 20.29 -1.78 -23.08
CA ARG A 437 19.77 -2.96 -22.36
C ARG A 437 18.61 -2.58 -21.43
N ALA A 438 18.70 -1.45 -20.73
CA ALA A 438 17.61 -0.96 -19.90
C ALA A 438 16.35 -0.64 -20.72
N GLN A 439 16.50 -0.08 -21.93
CA GLN A 439 15.37 0.15 -22.84
C GLN A 439 14.73 -1.16 -23.33
N LYS A 440 15.53 -2.17 -23.68
CA LYS A 440 15.02 -3.52 -24.04
C LYS A 440 14.18 -4.14 -22.92
N LEU A 441 14.56 -3.90 -21.67
CA LEU A 441 13.82 -4.41 -20.49
C LEU A 441 12.39 -3.85 -20.40
N LEU A 442 12.14 -2.62 -20.88
CA LEU A 442 10.82 -1.99 -20.85
C LEU A 442 9.85 -2.54 -21.91
N ILE A 443 10.38 -2.87 -23.09
CA ILE A 443 9.62 -3.29 -24.28
C ILE A 443 9.51 -4.81 -24.43
N ARG A 444 10.26 -5.59 -23.64
CA ARG A 444 10.18 -7.05 -23.71
C ARG A 444 8.77 -7.53 -23.37
N VAL A 445 8.31 -8.50 -24.14
CA VAL A 445 7.07 -9.23 -23.83
C VAL A 445 7.37 -10.28 -22.78
N SER A 446 6.81 -10.13 -21.59
CA SER A 446 6.98 -11.12 -20.54
C SER A 446 5.94 -12.23 -20.69
N GLU A 447 6.38 -13.47 -20.93
CA GLU A 447 5.49 -14.64 -20.93
C GLU A 447 4.89 -14.89 -19.54
N ALA A 448 5.58 -14.46 -18.48
CA ALA A 448 5.15 -14.57 -17.10
C ALA A 448 3.94 -13.69 -16.74
N TRP A 449 3.60 -12.68 -17.54
CA TRP A 449 2.61 -11.67 -17.18
C TRP A 449 1.61 -11.41 -18.31
N GLY A 450 0.97 -12.47 -18.82
CA GLY A 450 -0.11 -12.34 -19.80
C GLY A 450 0.33 -11.79 -21.16
N LYS A 451 1.62 -11.91 -21.52
CA LYS A 451 2.21 -11.38 -22.76
C LYS A 451 2.09 -9.85 -22.88
N THR A 452 2.18 -9.15 -21.77
CA THR A 452 2.25 -7.68 -21.71
C THR A 452 3.70 -7.20 -21.56
N THR A 453 3.91 -5.89 -21.68
CA THR A 453 5.21 -5.24 -21.49
C THR A 453 5.21 -4.48 -20.16
N CYS A 454 6.39 -4.27 -19.58
CA CYS A 454 6.55 -3.53 -18.34
C CYS A 454 5.99 -2.10 -18.46
N LEU A 455 6.23 -1.44 -19.60
CA LEU A 455 5.70 -0.10 -19.87
C LEU A 455 4.17 -0.09 -19.89
N GLN A 456 3.52 -1.06 -20.53
CA GLN A 456 2.05 -1.15 -20.59
C GLN A 456 1.45 -1.35 -19.19
N LEU A 457 2.04 -2.22 -18.36
CA LEU A 457 1.59 -2.44 -16.99
C LEU A 457 1.73 -1.17 -16.12
N ALA A 458 2.81 -0.41 -16.30
CA ALA A 458 3.01 0.85 -15.58
C ALA A 458 1.98 1.94 -15.96
N LEU A 459 1.55 1.97 -17.23
CA LEU A 459 0.53 2.89 -17.73
C LEU A 459 -0.87 2.50 -17.24
N GLU A 460 -1.21 1.21 -17.29
CA GLU A 460 -2.46 0.67 -16.76
C GLU A 460 -2.59 0.92 -15.26
N ALA A 461 -1.48 0.78 -14.51
CA ALA A 461 -1.40 1.11 -13.09
C ALA A 461 -1.39 2.63 -12.79
N LYS A 462 -1.42 3.50 -13.81
CA LYS A 462 -1.36 4.96 -13.70
C LYS A 462 -0.18 5.47 -12.86
N ASN A 463 0.98 4.78 -12.94
CA ASN A 463 2.15 5.16 -12.15
C ASN A 463 2.91 6.33 -12.81
N MET A 464 2.53 7.54 -12.43
CA MET A 464 3.11 8.78 -12.97
C MET A 464 4.60 8.94 -12.63
N ASN A 465 5.02 8.55 -11.43
CA ASN A 465 6.42 8.69 -10.99
C ASN A 465 7.35 7.83 -11.85
N PHE A 466 6.96 6.58 -12.11
CA PHE A 466 7.74 5.69 -12.96
C PHE A 466 7.85 6.21 -14.40
N VAL A 467 6.72 6.51 -15.06
CA VAL A 467 6.70 6.96 -16.48
C VAL A 467 7.39 8.32 -16.68
N SER A 468 7.37 9.19 -15.66
CA SER A 468 8.04 10.50 -15.73
C SER A 468 9.56 10.45 -15.58
N HIS A 469 10.13 9.27 -15.25
CA HIS A 469 11.57 9.08 -15.10
C HIS A 469 12.35 9.43 -16.38
N GLY A 470 13.51 10.07 -16.22
CA GLY A 470 14.32 10.59 -17.32
C GLY A 470 14.68 9.54 -18.38
N GLY A 471 15.06 8.33 -17.95
CA GLY A 471 15.39 7.23 -18.87
C GLY A 471 14.21 6.73 -19.70
N ILE A 472 12.99 6.73 -19.14
CA ILE A 472 11.77 6.36 -19.88
C ILE A 472 11.40 7.49 -20.86
N GLN A 473 11.52 8.75 -20.43
CA GLN A 473 11.29 9.89 -21.32
C GLN A 473 12.31 9.98 -22.46
N ALA A 474 13.57 9.59 -22.22
CA ALA A 474 14.60 9.44 -23.25
C ALA A 474 14.21 8.35 -24.25
N PHE A 475 13.75 7.18 -23.76
CA PHE A 475 13.21 6.11 -24.59
C PHE A 475 12.01 6.57 -25.44
N LEU A 476 11.01 7.21 -24.84
CA LEU A 476 9.85 7.74 -25.56
C LEU A 476 10.25 8.78 -26.61
N THR A 477 11.26 9.61 -26.31
CA THR A 477 11.85 10.53 -27.29
C THR A 477 12.52 9.75 -28.42
N LYS A 478 13.26 8.67 -28.11
CA LYS A 478 13.88 7.80 -29.10
C LYS A 478 12.85 7.16 -30.04
N VAL A 479 11.70 6.73 -29.51
CA VAL A 479 10.54 6.21 -30.27
C VAL A 479 9.90 7.30 -31.12
N TRP A 480 9.69 8.50 -30.58
CA TRP A 480 9.10 9.64 -31.30
C TRP A 480 9.88 10.06 -32.55
N TRP A 481 11.21 10.06 -32.47
CA TRP A 481 12.10 10.36 -33.61
C TRP A 481 12.25 9.18 -34.59
N GLY A 482 11.81 7.98 -34.21
CA GLY A 482 11.85 6.80 -35.06
C GLY A 482 13.26 6.45 -35.52
N LYS A 483 13.50 6.44 -36.84
CA LYS A 483 14.81 6.14 -37.46
C LYS A 483 15.75 7.36 -37.55
N LEU A 484 15.23 8.55 -37.26
CA LEU A 484 16.00 9.80 -37.26
C LEU A 484 16.82 9.91 -35.97
N CYS A 485 17.98 10.58 -36.03
CA CYS A 485 18.70 10.92 -34.81
C CYS A 485 17.93 11.96 -33.98
N VAL A 486 18.08 11.91 -32.65
CA VAL A 486 17.41 12.84 -31.72
C VAL A 486 18.02 14.25 -31.77
N ASP A 487 19.30 14.34 -32.15
CA ASP A 487 20.05 15.61 -32.20
C ASP A 487 19.64 16.53 -33.36
N ASN A 488 18.76 16.04 -34.25
CA ASN A 488 18.22 16.86 -35.31
C ASN A 488 17.33 17.96 -34.71
N GLY A 489 17.67 19.23 -34.95
CA GLY A 489 16.77 20.34 -34.60
C GLY A 489 15.46 20.27 -35.40
N LEU A 490 14.32 20.58 -34.76
CA LEU A 490 12.99 20.57 -35.41
C LEU A 490 12.96 21.41 -36.70
N TRP A 491 13.65 22.56 -36.71
CA TRP A 491 13.73 23.43 -37.89
C TRP A 491 14.36 22.74 -39.11
N ARG A 492 15.35 21.86 -38.91
CA ARG A 492 15.97 21.09 -40.00
C ARG A 492 14.97 20.11 -40.60
N VAL A 493 14.20 19.44 -39.74
CA VAL A 493 13.15 18.50 -40.15
C VAL A 493 12.08 19.23 -40.95
N ILE A 494 11.59 20.37 -40.46
CA ILE A 494 10.58 21.20 -41.14
C ILE A 494 11.09 21.67 -42.50
N LEU A 495 12.34 22.13 -42.60
CA LEU A 495 12.93 22.55 -43.87
C LEU A 495 13.01 21.38 -44.87
N CYS A 496 13.33 20.17 -44.42
CA CYS A 496 13.30 18.97 -45.25
C CYS A 496 11.90 18.53 -45.68
N MET A 497 10.85 18.87 -44.91
CA MET A 497 9.46 18.61 -45.31
C MET A 497 9.03 19.54 -46.46
N VAL A 498 9.47 20.80 -46.43
CA VAL A 498 9.17 21.78 -47.47
C VAL A 498 10.02 21.53 -48.71
N PHE A 499 11.30 21.21 -48.52
CA PHE A 499 12.25 20.96 -49.61
C PHE A 499 12.80 19.53 -49.53
N PHE A 500 12.09 18.61 -50.19
CA PHE A 500 12.39 17.17 -50.22
C PHE A 500 13.83 16.81 -50.65
N PRO A 501 14.48 17.51 -51.60
CA PRO A 501 15.84 17.14 -52.01
C PRO A 501 16.89 17.26 -50.89
N LEU A 502 16.65 18.08 -49.86
CA LEU A 502 17.54 18.18 -48.68
C LEU A 502 17.55 16.89 -47.85
N ILE A 503 16.58 15.98 -48.02
CA ILE A 503 16.61 14.68 -47.37
C ILE A 503 17.78 13.85 -47.89
N TYR A 504 18.27 14.08 -49.11
CA TYR A 504 19.39 13.31 -49.69
C TYR A 504 20.77 13.88 -49.35
N THR A 505 20.86 15.11 -48.84
CA THR A 505 22.12 15.73 -48.39
C THR A 505 22.40 15.36 -46.93
N SER A 506 23.61 15.60 -46.39
CA SER A 506 23.93 15.31 -44.98
C SER A 506 23.24 16.24 -43.96
N PHE A 507 22.19 16.95 -44.35
CA PHE A 507 21.50 17.93 -43.52
C PHE A 507 20.68 17.30 -42.37
N VAL A 508 20.22 16.06 -42.55
CA VAL A 508 19.52 15.26 -41.52
C VAL A 508 20.24 13.94 -41.29
N THR A 509 20.54 13.65 -40.02
CA THR A 509 21.24 12.43 -39.59
C THR A 509 20.26 11.31 -39.24
N PHE A 510 20.60 10.08 -39.65
CA PHE A 510 19.83 8.86 -39.41
C PHE A 510 20.62 7.92 -38.51
N ARG A 511 19.93 7.11 -37.70
CA ARG A 511 20.60 6.20 -36.73
C ARG A 511 21.31 5.01 -37.38
N LEU A 512 20.78 4.50 -38.50
CA LEU A 512 21.44 3.45 -39.28
C LEU A 512 22.03 4.07 -40.55
N GLN A 513 23.33 3.84 -40.76
CA GLN A 513 24.05 4.17 -41.99
C GLN A 513 24.92 2.95 -42.38
N PRO A 514 25.10 2.66 -43.69
CA PRO A 514 24.60 3.37 -44.87
C PRO A 514 23.16 2.96 -45.28
N MET A 515 22.39 3.87 -45.89
CA MET A 515 21.05 3.60 -46.43
C MET A 515 20.92 4.08 -47.89
N SER A 516 20.17 3.34 -48.72
CA SER A 516 19.86 3.76 -50.10
C SER A 516 18.87 4.95 -50.12
N CYS A 517 18.84 5.72 -51.22
CA CYS A 517 18.00 6.92 -51.36
C CYS A 517 16.51 6.66 -51.08
N LEU A 518 15.94 5.59 -51.63
CA LEU A 518 14.54 5.18 -51.39
C LEU A 518 14.30 4.75 -49.94
N THR A 519 15.27 4.08 -49.33
CA THR A 519 15.17 3.67 -47.92
C THR A 519 15.22 4.89 -47.01
N ARG A 520 15.99 5.92 -47.39
CA ARG A 520 16.13 7.16 -46.66
C ARG A 520 14.85 8.00 -46.66
N THR A 521 14.21 8.17 -47.83
CA THR A 521 12.92 8.86 -47.89
C THR A 521 11.83 8.10 -47.16
N ARG A 522 11.78 6.77 -47.34
CA ARG A 522 10.85 5.93 -46.58
C ARG A 522 11.08 6.07 -45.07
N ALA A 523 12.34 6.02 -44.61
CA ALA A 523 12.68 6.17 -43.20
C ALA A 523 12.24 7.53 -42.63
N PHE A 524 12.40 8.60 -43.41
CA PHE A 524 11.96 9.95 -43.05
C PHE A 524 10.44 10.04 -42.88
N PHE A 525 9.65 9.61 -43.87
CA PHE A 525 8.18 9.67 -43.82
C PHE A 525 7.55 8.66 -42.85
N THR A 526 8.29 7.62 -42.44
CA THR A 526 7.83 6.69 -41.40
C THR A 526 8.06 7.19 -39.97
N ALA A 527 8.79 8.28 -39.76
CA ALA A 527 9.04 8.79 -38.42
C ALA A 527 7.76 9.43 -37.82
N PRO A 528 7.39 9.17 -36.55
CA PRO A 528 6.20 9.79 -35.95
C PRO A 528 6.24 11.33 -35.92
N VAL A 529 7.40 11.92 -35.62
CA VAL A 529 7.60 13.38 -35.70
C VAL A 529 7.31 13.95 -37.10
N VAL A 530 7.72 13.19 -38.13
CA VAL A 530 7.25 13.20 -39.53
C VAL A 530 5.78 13.53 -39.72
N ILE A 531 5.02 12.50 -39.39
CA ILE A 531 3.59 12.32 -39.55
C ILE A 531 2.84 13.38 -38.75
N PHE A 532 3.30 13.69 -37.53
CA PHE A 532 2.71 14.72 -36.69
C PHE A 532 2.71 16.10 -37.34
N HIS A 533 3.87 16.56 -37.83
CA HIS A 533 3.96 17.89 -38.44
C HIS A 533 3.23 17.97 -39.79
N LEU A 534 3.23 16.89 -40.59
CA LEU A 534 2.43 16.82 -41.81
C LEU A 534 0.92 16.86 -41.51
N ASN A 535 0.47 16.17 -40.44
CA ASN A 535 -0.91 16.21 -39.99
C ASN A 535 -1.29 17.62 -39.49
N ILE A 536 -0.40 18.30 -38.77
CA ILE A 536 -0.59 19.70 -38.37
C ILE A 536 -0.75 20.61 -39.57
N LEU A 537 0.19 20.54 -40.53
CA LEU A 537 0.17 21.37 -41.73
C LEU A 537 -1.10 21.15 -42.55
N SER A 538 -1.49 19.88 -42.71
CA SER A 538 -2.76 19.47 -43.32
C SER A 538 -3.95 20.09 -42.59
N TYR A 539 -4.00 20.00 -41.26
CA TYR A 539 -5.11 20.52 -40.47
C TYR A 539 -5.23 22.06 -40.53
N PHE A 540 -4.11 22.78 -40.48
CA PHE A 540 -4.11 24.24 -40.68
C PHE A 540 -4.58 24.61 -42.09
N SER A 541 -4.20 23.84 -43.11
CA SER A 541 -4.66 24.04 -44.48
C SER A 541 -6.17 23.80 -44.61
N PHE A 542 -6.70 22.77 -43.93
CA PHE A 542 -8.14 22.52 -43.84
C PHE A 542 -8.89 23.70 -43.20
N LEU A 543 -8.42 24.20 -42.05
CA LEU A 543 -9.04 25.36 -41.39
C LEU A 543 -8.98 26.62 -42.25
N TRP A 544 -7.86 26.86 -42.91
CA TRP A 544 -7.69 28.01 -43.80
C TRP A 544 -8.65 27.94 -44.98
N LEU A 545 -8.76 26.77 -45.63
CA LEU A 545 -9.69 26.55 -46.73
C LEU A 545 -11.15 26.65 -46.25
N PHE A 546 -11.48 26.11 -45.08
CA PHE A 546 -12.82 26.18 -44.52
C PHE A 546 -13.23 27.62 -44.18
N ALA A 547 -12.32 28.40 -43.59
CA ALA A 547 -12.52 29.83 -43.36
C ALA A 547 -12.70 30.60 -44.68
N TYR A 548 -11.88 30.30 -45.69
CA TYR A 548 -11.99 30.92 -47.01
C TYR A 548 -13.38 30.67 -47.62
N VAL A 549 -13.84 29.41 -47.64
CA VAL A 549 -15.14 29.05 -48.20
C VAL A 549 -16.28 29.71 -47.42
N LEU A 550 -16.25 29.70 -46.09
CA LEU A 550 -17.30 30.30 -45.25
C LEU A 550 -17.41 31.84 -45.41
N MET A 551 -16.30 32.52 -45.65
CA MET A 551 -16.25 33.97 -45.78
C MET A 551 -16.48 34.47 -47.21
N ILE A 552 -15.89 33.80 -48.22
CA ILE A 552 -15.78 34.31 -49.59
C ILE A 552 -16.67 33.55 -50.58
N ASP A 553 -16.72 32.22 -50.52
CA ASP A 553 -17.27 31.36 -51.59
C ASP A 553 -18.52 30.57 -51.19
N PHE A 554 -19.29 31.08 -50.22
CA PHE A 554 -20.49 30.41 -49.71
C PHE A 554 -21.69 30.65 -50.64
N GLN A 555 -21.95 29.73 -51.57
CA GLN A 555 -22.94 29.86 -52.64
C GLN A 555 -24.12 28.88 -52.48
N ALA A 556 -25.23 29.14 -53.18
CA ALA A 556 -26.41 28.25 -53.17
C ALA A 556 -26.15 26.87 -53.80
N THR A 557 -25.25 26.84 -54.78
CA THR A 557 -24.77 25.63 -55.43
C THR A 557 -23.34 25.38 -54.99
N PRO A 558 -23.01 24.15 -54.56
CA PRO A 558 -21.70 23.89 -53.99
C PRO A 558 -20.58 24.07 -55.02
N SER A 559 -19.59 24.88 -54.66
CA SER A 559 -18.41 25.08 -55.49
C SER A 559 -17.48 23.87 -55.42
N TRP A 560 -16.56 23.72 -56.37
CA TRP A 560 -15.57 22.63 -56.33
C TRP A 560 -14.70 22.66 -55.06
N ARG A 561 -14.55 23.84 -54.43
CA ARG A 561 -13.82 24.02 -53.17
C ARG A 561 -14.62 23.49 -51.98
N GLU A 562 -15.94 23.67 -51.98
CA GLU A 562 -16.84 23.07 -50.99
C GLU A 562 -16.82 21.54 -51.07
N TYR A 563 -16.90 20.98 -52.28
CA TYR A 563 -16.76 19.54 -52.49
C TYR A 563 -15.42 19.00 -51.97
N PHE A 564 -14.34 19.76 -52.12
CA PHE A 564 -13.03 19.37 -51.60
C PHE A 564 -13.00 19.38 -50.06
N ILE A 565 -13.65 20.34 -49.39
CA ILE A 565 -13.80 20.33 -47.92
C ILE A 565 -14.63 19.12 -47.47
N TYR A 566 -15.71 18.77 -48.18
CA TYR A 566 -16.52 17.59 -47.84
C TYR A 566 -15.72 16.30 -47.97
N PHE A 567 -14.94 16.17 -49.05
CA PHE A 567 -14.03 15.04 -49.23
C PHE A 567 -12.97 14.98 -48.12
N TRP A 568 -12.41 16.13 -47.74
CA TRP A 568 -11.45 16.22 -46.65
C TRP A 568 -12.08 15.83 -45.32
N LEU A 569 -13.26 16.34 -44.99
CA LEU A 569 -13.96 15.98 -43.76
C LEU A 569 -14.29 14.49 -43.72
N PHE A 570 -14.74 13.92 -44.84
CA PHE A 570 -14.96 12.48 -44.94
C PHE A 570 -13.68 11.68 -44.65
N SER A 571 -12.52 12.15 -45.12
CA SER A 571 -11.24 11.52 -44.78
C SER A 571 -10.90 11.58 -43.29
N LEU A 572 -11.28 12.66 -42.59
CA LEU A 572 -11.13 12.77 -41.13
C LEU A 572 -12.11 11.82 -40.40
N VAL A 573 -13.36 11.73 -40.85
CA VAL A 573 -14.36 10.80 -40.27
C VAL A 573 -13.90 9.34 -40.40
N CYS A 574 -13.35 8.95 -41.55
CA CYS A 574 -12.79 7.62 -41.75
C CYS A 574 -11.60 7.33 -40.82
N GLU A 575 -10.81 8.34 -40.48
CA GLU A 575 -9.70 8.20 -39.54
C GLU A 575 -10.17 8.14 -38.08
N GLU A 576 -11.15 8.96 -37.69
CA GLU A 576 -11.72 8.94 -36.35
C GLU A 576 -12.51 7.64 -36.10
N THR A 577 -13.27 7.14 -37.07
CA THR A 577 -13.98 5.84 -36.96
C THR A 577 -13.03 4.66 -36.75
N ARG A 578 -11.78 4.72 -37.26
CA ARG A 578 -10.73 3.74 -36.94
C ARG A 578 -10.29 3.83 -35.47
N GLN A 579 -10.42 4.99 -34.83
CA GLN A 579 -9.95 5.32 -33.49
C GLN A 579 -11.05 5.30 -32.41
N VAL A 580 -12.35 5.40 -32.78
CA VAL A 580 -13.54 5.56 -31.93
C VAL A 580 -13.79 4.47 -30.86
N LEU A 581 -12.94 3.46 -30.74
CA LEU A 581 -12.98 2.51 -29.62
C LEU A 581 -12.46 3.09 -28.28
N GLY A 582 -11.98 4.34 -28.25
CA GLY A 582 -11.49 5.04 -27.03
C GLY A 582 -12.37 6.22 -26.60
N GLY A 583 -12.94 6.16 -25.39
CA GLY A 583 -13.91 7.12 -24.85
C GLY A 583 -13.34 8.43 -24.30
N ASP A 584 -12.54 9.16 -25.07
CA ASP A 584 -11.92 10.43 -24.63
C ASP A 584 -12.81 11.67 -24.83
N PHE A 585 -12.63 12.69 -23.96
CA PHE A 585 -13.35 13.98 -24.05
C PHE A 585 -13.15 14.67 -25.39
N TRP A 586 -11.93 14.63 -25.94
CA TRP A 586 -11.62 15.26 -27.21
C TRP A 586 -12.31 14.55 -28.38
N ASN A 587 -12.42 13.22 -28.32
CA ASN A 587 -13.15 12.43 -29.32
C ASN A 587 -14.65 12.77 -29.30
N LYS A 588 -15.23 13.02 -28.12
CA LYS A 588 -16.62 13.51 -28.01
C LYS A 588 -16.80 14.88 -28.68
N LEU A 589 -15.81 15.78 -28.54
CA LEU A 589 -15.82 17.09 -29.18
C LEU A 589 -15.70 16.98 -30.71
N ASP A 590 -14.88 16.05 -31.23
CA ASP A 590 -14.78 15.81 -32.68
C ASP A 590 -16.06 15.22 -33.26
N VAL A 591 -16.68 14.24 -32.58
CA VAL A 591 -17.98 13.69 -32.99
C VAL A 591 -19.05 14.79 -33.00
N CYS A 592 -19.06 15.66 -31.98
CA CYS A 592 -19.95 16.82 -31.95
C CYS A 592 -19.70 17.77 -33.13
N ALA A 593 -18.43 18.09 -33.44
CA ALA A 593 -18.07 18.94 -34.57
C ALA A 593 -18.55 18.36 -35.91
N ILE A 594 -18.38 17.04 -36.10
CA ILE A 594 -18.81 16.32 -37.30
C ILE A 594 -20.34 16.34 -37.40
N LEU A 595 -21.07 16.10 -36.31
CA LEU A 595 -22.54 16.13 -36.30
C LEU A 595 -23.08 17.52 -36.64
N ILE A 596 -22.50 18.58 -36.07
CA ILE A 596 -22.89 19.97 -36.36
C ILE A 596 -22.57 20.32 -37.83
N PHE A 597 -21.44 19.85 -38.36
CA PHE A 597 -21.11 20.04 -39.77
C PHE A 597 -22.12 19.36 -40.71
N ILE A 598 -22.49 18.10 -40.42
CA ILE A 598 -23.52 17.37 -41.18
C ILE A 598 -24.86 18.11 -41.10
N ALA A 599 -25.25 18.59 -39.91
CA ALA A 599 -26.47 19.38 -39.73
C ALA A 599 -26.43 20.71 -40.49
N GLY A 600 -25.25 21.31 -40.67
CA GLY A 600 -25.05 22.53 -41.47
C GLY A 600 -25.10 22.31 -42.98
N TRP A 601 -24.93 21.07 -43.45
CA TRP A 601 -25.06 20.68 -44.86
C TRP A 601 -26.52 20.45 -45.29
N ILE A 602 -27.36 19.94 -44.39
CA ILE A 602 -28.78 19.60 -44.64
C ILE A 602 -29.76 20.80 -44.81
N PRO A 603 -29.55 22.05 -44.33
CA PRO A 603 -30.63 23.04 -44.29
C PRO A 603 -31.09 23.54 -45.67
N SER A 604 -32.40 23.77 -45.80
CA SER A 604 -33.06 24.31 -47.00
C SER A 604 -32.85 25.82 -47.23
N THR A 605 -32.23 26.53 -46.27
CA THR A 605 -32.00 27.98 -46.32
C THR A 605 -30.53 28.32 -46.02
N LEU A 606 -29.93 29.18 -46.85
CA LEU A 606 -28.50 29.52 -46.80
C LEU A 606 -28.04 30.17 -45.48
N TYR A 607 -28.87 31.04 -44.89
CA TYR A 607 -28.46 31.84 -43.73
C TYR A 607 -28.30 30.99 -42.44
N PRO A 608 -29.28 30.14 -42.05
CA PRO A 608 -29.08 29.18 -40.94
C PRO A 608 -27.92 28.21 -41.17
N GLY A 609 -27.74 27.71 -42.40
CA GLY A 609 -26.60 26.83 -42.73
C GLY A 609 -25.26 27.50 -42.48
N ARG A 610 -25.11 28.77 -42.88
CA ARG A 610 -23.91 29.58 -42.60
C ARG A 610 -23.65 29.74 -41.10
N ILE A 611 -24.69 29.99 -40.30
CA ILE A 611 -24.56 30.10 -38.83
C ILE A 611 -24.08 28.78 -38.24
N ILE A 612 -24.71 27.66 -38.62
CA ILE A 612 -24.35 26.33 -38.11
C ILE A 612 -22.91 25.96 -38.50
N LEU A 613 -22.51 26.22 -39.74
CA LEU A 613 -21.13 25.99 -40.19
C LEU A 613 -20.11 26.92 -39.51
N SER A 614 -20.48 28.16 -39.18
CA SER A 614 -19.61 29.05 -38.41
C SER A 614 -19.39 28.55 -36.97
N LEU A 615 -20.42 27.97 -36.35
CA LEU A 615 -20.29 27.32 -35.05
C LEU A 615 -19.44 26.05 -35.16
N ALA A 616 -19.61 25.26 -36.23
CA ALA A 616 -18.76 24.10 -36.51
C ALA A 616 -17.28 24.50 -36.65
N PHE A 617 -16.99 25.60 -37.36
CA PHE A 617 -15.64 26.14 -37.50
C PHE A 617 -15.00 26.47 -36.16
N ILE A 618 -15.73 27.09 -35.22
CA ILE A 618 -15.23 27.37 -33.87
C ILE A 618 -14.82 26.07 -33.16
N ILE A 619 -15.63 25.02 -33.24
CA ILE A 619 -15.32 23.73 -32.60
C ILE A 619 -14.08 23.08 -33.24
N PHE A 620 -13.95 23.12 -34.58
CA PHE A 620 -12.72 22.68 -35.25
C PHE A 620 -11.51 23.55 -34.85
N CYS A 621 -11.66 24.85 -34.62
CA CYS A 621 -10.57 25.67 -34.09
C CYS A 621 -10.20 25.26 -32.65
N LEU A 622 -11.16 24.93 -31.79
CA LEU A 622 -10.89 24.45 -30.42
C LEU A 622 -10.07 23.15 -30.40
N ARG A 623 -10.21 22.30 -31.42
CA ARG A 623 -9.40 21.09 -31.60
C ARG A 623 -7.90 21.39 -31.78
N LEU A 624 -7.50 22.58 -32.24
CA LEU A 624 -6.08 22.98 -32.26
C LEU A 624 -5.45 22.96 -30.87
N MET A 625 -6.22 23.24 -29.81
CA MET A 625 -5.72 23.15 -28.44
C MET A 625 -5.24 21.74 -28.12
N HIS A 626 -5.94 20.70 -28.60
CA HIS A 626 -5.51 19.31 -28.41
C HIS A 626 -4.14 19.04 -29.06
N ILE A 627 -3.91 19.57 -30.25
CA ILE A 627 -2.63 19.43 -30.97
C ILE A 627 -1.49 20.13 -30.22
N PHE A 628 -1.76 21.28 -29.60
CA PHE A 628 -0.73 21.98 -28.82
C PHE A 628 -0.41 21.34 -27.47
N THR A 629 -1.20 20.35 -27.02
CA THR A 629 -0.89 19.60 -25.80
C THR A 629 0.44 18.85 -25.87
N VAL A 630 0.89 18.54 -27.09
CA VAL A 630 2.16 17.86 -27.38
C VAL A 630 3.38 18.69 -27.01
N SER A 631 3.25 20.02 -26.99
CA SER A 631 4.37 20.90 -26.69
C SER A 631 4.73 20.84 -25.20
N LYS A 632 6.03 20.77 -24.90
CA LYS A 632 6.56 20.81 -23.53
C LYS A 632 6.19 22.09 -22.77
N THR A 633 6.00 23.21 -23.47
CA THR A 633 5.73 24.52 -22.85
C THR A 633 4.24 24.85 -22.76
N LEU A 634 3.43 24.37 -23.71
CA LEU A 634 1.99 24.64 -23.77
C LEU A 634 1.15 23.51 -23.16
N GLY A 635 1.61 22.26 -23.22
CA GLY A 635 0.90 21.09 -22.72
C GLY A 635 0.50 21.21 -21.25
N PRO A 636 1.44 21.48 -20.33
CA PRO A 636 1.11 21.71 -18.93
C PRO A 636 0.04 22.80 -18.72
N LYS A 637 0.15 23.92 -19.45
CA LYS A 637 -0.80 25.03 -19.35
C LYS A 637 -2.22 24.61 -19.78
N ILE A 638 -2.34 23.82 -20.84
CA ILE A 638 -3.65 23.33 -21.33
C ILE A 638 -4.27 22.34 -20.34
N ILE A 639 -3.46 21.50 -19.68
CA ILE A 639 -3.93 20.60 -18.62
C ILE A 639 -4.49 21.39 -17.43
N ILE A 640 -3.83 22.49 -17.04
CA ILE A 640 -4.29 23.40 -15.99
C ILE A 640 -5.63 24.01 -16.39
N VAL A 641 -5.73 24.60 -17.59
CA VAL A 641 -7.00 25.18 -18.09
C VAL A 641 -8.12 24.14 -18.07
N LYS A 642 -7.87 22.91 -18.52
CA LYS A 642 -8.85 21.82 -18.49
C LYS A 642 -9.35 21.50 -17.08
N ARG A 643 -8.49 21.59 -16.05
CA ARG A 643 -8.88 21.37 -14.65
C ARG A 643 -9.65 22.57 -14.08
N MET A 644 -9.25 23.79 -14.42
CA MET A 644 -9.93 25.03 -14.02
C MET A 644 -11.34 25.16 -14.60
N MET A 645 -11.66 24.46 -15.71
CA MET A 645 -13.01 24.48 -16.29
C MET A 645 -14.10 24.01 -15.31
N LYS A 646 -13.77 23.17 -14.32
CA LYS A 646 -14.73 22.79 -13.27
C LYS A 646 -15.06 23.99 -12.38
N ASP A 647 -14.06 24.76 -11.98
CA ASP A 647 -14.23 25.97 -11.18
C ASP A 647 -15.00 27.04 -11.96
N VAL A 648 -14.71 27.17 -13.26
CA VAL A 648 -15.48 28.03 -14.19
C VAL A 648 -16.95 27.65 -14.22
N PHE A 649 -17.27 26.34 -14.28
CA PHE A 649 -18.65 25.90 -14.34
C PHE A 649 -19.44 26.28 -13.08
N PHE A 650 -18.88 26.04 -11.89
CA PHE A 650 -19.49 26.46 -10.62
C PHE A 650 -19.63 27.98 -10.51
N PHE A 651 -18.61 28.72 -10.98
CA PHE A 651 -18.65 30.18 -11.00
C PHE A 651 -19.73 30.72 -11.96
N LEU A 652 -19.81 30.19 -13.18
CA LEU A 652 -20.83 30.60 -14.16
C LEU A 652 -22.24 30.38 -13.64
N PHE A 653 -22.46 29.31 -12.85
CA PHE A 653 -23.74 29.08 -12.18
C PHE A 653 -24.07 30.19 -11.17
N LEU A 654 -23.13 30.55 -10.29
CA LEU A 654 -23.30 31.65 -9.33
C LEU A 654 -23.52 33.00 -10.04
N LEU A 655 -22.75 33.27 -11.09
CA LEU A 655 -22.88 34.47 -11.90
C LEU A 655 -24.24 34.53 -12.59
N ALA A 656 -24.73 33.42 -13.16
CA ALA A 656 -26.02 33.36 -13.84
C ALA A 656 -27.18 33.68 -12.88
N VAL A 657 -27.16 33.11 -11.66
CA VAL A 657 -28.17 33.39 -10.63
C VAL A 657 -28.19 34.88 -10.29
N TRP A 658 -27.02 35.51 -10.16
CA TRP A 658 -26.90 36.93 -9.86
C TRP A 658 -27.34 37.85 -11.02
N VAL A 659 -26.97 37.52 -12.25
CA VAL A 659 -27.35 38.30 -13.45
C VAL A 659 -28.86 38.24 -13.66
N VAL A 660 -29.47 37.07 -13.51
CA VAL A 660 -30.91 36.90 -13.70
C VAL A 660 -31.68 37.63 -12.60
N SER A 661 -31.26 37.54 -11.34
CA SER A 661 -31.95 38.22 -10.23
C SER A 661 -31.95 39.74 -10.41
N PHE A 662 -30.79 40.33 -10.73
CA PHE A 662 -30.68 41.76 -11.05
C PHE A 662 -31.49 42.13 -12.30
N GLY A 663 -31.42 41.31 -13.35
CA GLY A 663 -32.11 41.56 -14.60
C GLY A 663 -33.63 41.57 -14.48
N VAL A 664 -34.18 40.65 -13.69
CA VAL A 664 -35.62 40.61 -13.37
C VAL A 664 -36.01 41.85 -12.57
N ALA A 665 -35.24 42.19 -11.53
CA ALA A 665 -35.51 43.39 -10.72
C ALA A 665 -35.46 44.68 -11.57
N LYS A 666 -34.42 44.83 -12.41
CA LYS A 666 -34.26 45.96 -13.32
C LYS A 666 -35.45 46.07 -14.29
N GLN A 667 -35.82 44.96 -14.93
CA GLN A 667 -36.93 44.92 -15.89
C GLN A 667 -38.26 45.28 -15.21
N ALA A 668 -38.52 44.73 -14.02
CA ALA A 668 -39.76 44.96 -13.26
C ALA A 668 -39.91 46.41 -12.75
N ILE A 669 -38.79 47.07 -12.41
CA ILE A 669 -38.80 48.46 -11.92
C ILE A 669 -38.99 49.46 -13.07
N LEU A 670 -38.36 49.23 -14.23
CA LEU A 670 -38.28 50.23 -15.30
C LEU A 670 -39.37 50.11 -16.37
N ILE A 671 -39.86 48.89 -16.64
CA ILE A 671 -40.76 48.61 -17.78
C ILE A 671 -42.06 48.00 -17.25
N HIS A 672 -43.17 48.69 -17.50
CA HIS A 672 -44.50 48.18 -17.14
C HIS A 672 -44.98 47.12 -18.14
N ASN A 673 -45.35 45.93 -17.64
CA ASN A 673 -46.04 44.83 -18.35
C ASN A 673 -45.71 44.73 -19.85
N GLU A 674 -44.58 44.10 -20.16
CA GLU A 674 -44.21 43.69 -21.53
C GLU A 674 -44.77 42.28 -21.79
N GLU A 675 -45.55 42.09 -22.85
CA GLU A 675 -46.11 40.78 -23.22
C GLU A 675 -45.20 40.01 -24.19
N ARG A 676 -44.28 40.70 -24.85
CA ARG A 676 -43.36 40.12 -25.85
C ARG A 676 -42.23 39.36 -25.16
N VAL A 677 -42.37 38.04 -25.09
CA VAL A 677 -41.42 37.13 -24.42
C VAL A 677 -39.97 37.30 -24.90
N ASP A 678 -39.75 37.50 -26.21
CA ASP A 678 -38.40 37.70 -26.77
C ASP A 678 -37.71 38.96 -26.23
N TRP A 679 -38.47 40.05 -26.07
CA TRP A 679 -37.97 41.31 -25.52
C TRP A 679 -37.76 41.23 -24.00
N ILE A 680 -38.60 40.47 -23.29
CA ILE A 680 -38.40 40.18 -21.86
C ILE A 680 -37.09 39.41 -21.66
N PHE A 681 -36.87 38.33 -22.43
CA PHE A 681 -35.67 37.51 -22.31
C PHE A 681 -34.41 38.32 -22.67
N ARG A 682 -34.45 39.11 -23.74
CA ARG A 682 -33.34 40.00 -24.14
C ARG A 682 -33.10 41.11 -23.10
N GLY A 683 -34.14 41.65 -22.49
CA GLY A 683 -34.10 42.66 -21.42
C GLY A 683 -33.47 42.13 -20.14
N VAL A 684 -34.01 41.01 -19.64
CA VAL A 684 -33.64 40.41 -18.36
C VAL A 684 -32.24 39.80 -18.41
N VAL A 685 -31.96 38.96 -19.42
CA VAL A 685 -30.72 38.17 -19.43
C VAL A 685 -29.61 38.90 -20.20
N TYR A 686 -29.87 39.24 -21.47
CA TYR A 686 -28.83 39.72 -22.38
C TYR A 686 -28.32 41.12 -22.00
N HIS A 687 -29.22 42.09 -21.77
CA HIS A 687 -28.80 43.45 -21.39
C HIS A 687 -28.14 43.50 -19.99
N SER A 688 -28.63 42.72 -19.04
CA SER A 688 -28.05 42.65 -17.69
C SER A 688 -26.66 42.02 -17.67
N TYR A 689 -26.44 41.01 -18.51
CA TYR A 689 -25.11 40.43 -18.73
C TYR A 689 -24.13 41.44 -19.35
N LEU A 690 -24.53 42.16 -20.40
CA LEU A 690 -23.69 43.19 -21.03
C LEU A 690 -23.31 44.33 -20.08
N THR A 691 -24.18 44.62 -19.10
CA THR A 691 -23.92 45.64 -18.08
C THR A 691 -22.68 45.31 -17.24
N ILE A 692 -22.34 44.02 -17.03
CA ILE A 692 -21.12 43.60 -16.31
C ILE A 692 -19.86 44.09 -17.03
N PHE A 693 -19.86 44.05 -18.36
CA PHE A 693 -18.73 44.48 -19.20
C PHE A 693 -18.67 46.00 -19.41
N GLY A 694 -19.51 46.78 -18.71
CA GLY A 694 -19.52 48.23 -18.80
C GLY A 694 -20.31 48.80 -20.00
N GLN A 695 -21.06 47.98 -20.73
CA GLN A 695 -22.02 48.49 -21.72
C GLN A 695 -23.30 48.94 -21.01
N ILE A 696 -23.35 50.23 -20.66
CA ILE A 696 -24.53 50.84 -20.03
C ILE A 696 -25.62 51.01 -21.12
N PRO A 697 -26.86 50.60 -20.86
CA PRO A 697 -27.95 50.80 -21.80
C PRO A 697 -28.17 52.28 -22.14
N SER A 698 -28.36 52.57 -23.42
CA SER A 698 -28.50 53.94 -23.96
C SER A 698 -29.70 54.74 -23.45
N TYR A 699 -30.65 54.12 -22.75
CA TYR A 699 -31.74 54.84 -22.07
C TYR A 699 -31.28 55.59 -20.80
N ILE A 700 -30.08 55.32 -20.29
CA ILE A 700 -29.47 56.02 -19.13
C ILE A 700 -28.60 57.21 -19.61
N ASP A 701 -28.13 57.19 -20.85
CA ASP A 701 -27.11 58.12 -21.36
C ASP A 701 -27.68 59.40 -22.01
N GLY A 702 -29.00 59.63 -21.88
CA GLY A 702 -29.66 60.87 -22.30
C GLY A 702 -29.64 61.19 -23.81
N THR A 703 -29.07 60.34 -24.65
CA THR A 703 -29.08 60.48 -26.12
C THR A 703 -30.37 59.87 -26.69
N GLU A 704 -31.00 60.56 -27.65
CA GLU A 704 -32.38 60.32 -28.13
C GLU A 704 -32.88 58.86 -28.04
N PRO A 705 -33.95 58.58 -27.28
CA PRO A 705 -34.42 57.21 -27.10
C PRO A 705 -35.16 56.73 -28.35
N ARG A 706 -34.55 55.80 -29.09
CA ARG A 706 -35.22 54.99 -30.12
C ARG A 706 -36.14 53.92 -29.49
N CYS A 707 -37.08 54.32 -28.64
CA CYS A 707 -38.02 53.41 -27.96
C CYS A 707 -39.47 53.60 -28.45
N SER A 708 -40.30 52.56 -28.28
CA SER A 708 -41.74 52.60 -28.61
C SER A 708 -42.57 52.73 -27.32
N PRO A 709 -43.48 53.72 -27.20
CA PRO A 709 -44.24 53.96 -25.96
C PRO A 709 -45.18 52.80 -25.60
N ASN A 710 -45.79 52.13 -26.58
CA ASN A 710 -46.69 50.99 -26.36
C ASN A 710 -46.11 49.65 -26.84
N GLY A 711 -44.84 49.59 -27.24
CA GLY A 711 -44.24 48.38 -27.80
C GLY A 711 -44.82 47.98 -29.16
N THR A 712 -45.44 48.92 -29.89
CA THR A 712 -46.10 48.70 -31.19
C THR A 712 -45.12 48.49 -32.34
N ASP A 713 -43.85 48.88 -32.17
CA ASP A 713 -42.79 48.66 -33.16
C ASP A 713 -42.05 47.35 -32.81
N PRO A 714 -42.05 46.33 -33.69
CA PRO A 714 -41.36 45.06 -33.46
C PRO A 714 -39.86 45.20 -33.22
N TYR A 715 -39.25 46.26 -33.78
CA TYR A 715 -37.81 46.44 -33.81
C TYR A 715 -37.27 47.38 -32.71
N LYS A 716 -38.15 47.97 -31.89
CA LYS A 716 -37.76 48.89 -30.81
C LYS A 716 -38.15 48.37 -29.43
N PRO A 717 -37.30 48.60 -28.41
CA PRO A 717 -37.64 48.31 -27.02
C PRO A 717 -38.77 49.22 -26.54
N LYS A 718 -39.55 48.76 -25.55
CA LYS A 718 -40.57 49.57 -24.89
C LYS A 718 -39.92 50.64 -24.02
N CYS A 719 -40.47 51.85 -24.05
CA CYS A 719 -39.93 52.96 -23.26
C CYS A 719 -40.14 52.71 -21.74
N PRO A 720 -39.22 53.21 -20.88
CA PRO A 720 -39.44 53.24 -19.45
C PRO A 720 -40.69 54.03 -19.07
N GLU A 721 -41.33 53.69 -17.95
CA GLU A 721 -42.52 54.40 -17.49
C GLU A 721 -42.21 55.88 -17.23
N SER A 722 -42.99 56.78 -17.83
CA SER A 722 -42.74 58.21 -17.83
C SER A 722 -43.98 59.00 -17.39
N ASN A 723 -43.76 60.03 -16.58
CA ASN A 723 -44.81 60.94 -16.13
C ASN A 723 -45.26 61.87 -17.28
N LYS A 724 -46.34 62.64 -17.09
CA LYS A 724 -46.93 63.53 -18.12
C LYS A 724 -45.92 64.51 -18.77
N ASP A 725 -44.85 64.84 -18.06
CA ASP A 725 -43.76 65.72 -18.51
C ASP A 725 -42.59 64.99 -19.22
N LYS A 726 -42.77 63.73 -19.65
CA LYS A 726 -41.75 62.90 -20.32
C LYS A 726 -40.47 62.65 -19.49
N ARG A 727 -40.57 62.71 -18.15
CA ARG A 727 -39.51 62.29 -17.21
C ARG A 727 -39.78 60.88 -16.69
N PRO A 728 -38.77 60.03 -16.46
CA PRO A 728 -38.99 58.70 -15.91
C PRO A 728 -39.67 58.79 -14.52
N VAL A 729 -40.64 57.92 -14.26
CA VAL A 729 -41.35 57.86 -12.96
C VAL A 729 -40.41 57.42 -11.84
N PHE A 730 -39.47 56.54 -12.18
CA PHE A 730 -38.44 56.09 -11.25
C PHE A 730 -37.25 57.08 -11.22
N PRO A 731 -36.77 57.49 -10.04
CA PRO A 731 -35.67 58.45 -9.95
C PRO A 731 -34.35 57.92 -10.54
N GLU A 732 -33.73 58.70 -11.42
CA GLU A 732 -32.48 58.33 -12.08
C GLU A 732 -31.33 58.08 -11.08
N TRP A 733 -31.24 58.87 -10.01
CA TRP A 733 -30.24 58.68 -8.96
C TRP A 733 -30.32 57.29 -8.30
N LEU A 734 -31.53 56.73 -8.19
CA LEU A 734 -31.74 55.41 -7.61
C LEU A 734 -31.36 54.30 -8.60
N THR A 735 -31.58 54.49 -9.91
CA THR A 735 -31.04 53.56 -10.93
C THR A 735 -29.52 53.56 -10.95
N VAL A 736 -28.89 54.72 -10.76
CA VAL A 736 -27.43 54.84 -10.68
C VAL A 736 -26.92 54.09 -9.43
N ILE A 737 -27.55 54.26 -8.27
CA ILE A 737 -27.19 53.50 -7.06
C ILE A 737 -27.34 52.00 -7.26
N LEU A 738 -28.46 51.55 -7.85
CA LEU A 738 -28.72 50.13 -8.11
C LEU A 738 -27.67 49.53 -9.08
N LEU A 739 -27.28 50.30 -10.10
CA LEU A 739 -26.19 49.94 -11.02
C LEU A 739 -24.83 49.89 -10.32
N CYS A 740 -24.52 50.87 -9.46
CA CYS A 740 -23.28 50.88 -8.68
C CYS A 740 -23.19 49.67 -7.73
N LEU A 741 -24.28 49.32 -7.03
CA LEU A 741 -24.33 48.14 -6.17
C LEU A 741 -24.13 46.86 -6.99
N TYR A 742 -24.80 46.75 -8.14
CA TYR A 742 -24.63 45.61 -9.04
C TYR A 742 -23.18 45.45 -9.50
N LEU A 743 -22.56 46.52 -10.01
CA LEU A 743 -21.16 46.50 -10.46
C LEU A 743 -20.18 46.25 -9.31
N LEU A 744 -20.45 46.76 -8.11
CA LEU A 744 -19.63 46.49 -6.93
C LEU A 744 -19.65 44.99 -6.58
N PHE A 745 -20.83 44.38 -6.51
CA PHE A 745 -20.94 42.95 -6.22
C PHE A 745 -20.37 42.08 -7.36
N THR A 746 -20.66 42.37 -8.62
CA THR A 746 -20.13 41.55 -9.73
C THR A 746 -18.62 41.71 -9.89
N ASN A 747 -18.11 42.94 -9.91
CA ASN A 747 -16.74 43.19 -10.31
C ASN A 747 -15.76 43.14 -9.12
N ILE A 748 -16.18 43.50 -7.91
CA ILE A 748 -15.32 43.43 -6.73
C ILE A 748 -15.47 42.10 -6.00
N LEU A 749 -16.68 41.56 -5.83
CA LEU A 749 -16.85 40.30 -5.10
C LEU A 749 -16.64 39.09 -6.02
N LEU A 750 -17.44 38.95 -7.08
CA LEU A 750 -17.48 37.73 -7.87
C LEU A 750 -16.22 37.53 -8.73
N LEU A 751 -15.73 38.57 -9.42
CA LEU A 751 -14.49 38.43 -10.20
C LEU A 751 -13.26 38.12 -9.33
N ASN A 752 -13.14 38.75 -8.15
CA ASN A 752 -12.03 38.46 -7.25
C ASN A 752 -12.13 37.04 -6.65
N LEU A 753 -13.35 36.55 -6.40
CA LEU A 753 -13.55 35.16 -6.01
C LEU A 753 -13.11 34.19 -7.13
N LEU A 754 -13.42 34.49 -8.41
CA LEU A 754 -12.95 33.68 -9.54
C LEU A 754 -11.43 33.66 -9.62
N ILE A 755 -10.78 34.82 -9.48
CA ILE A 755 -9.30 34.93 -9.47
C ILE A 755 -8.72 34.11 -8.31
N ALA A 756 -9.32 34.15 -7.13
CA ALA A 756 -8.88 33.37 -5.97
C ALA A 756 -9.01 31.86 -6.18
N MET A 757 -10.16 31.39 -6.70
CA MET A 757 -10.37 29.98 -7.03
C MET A 757 -9.37 29.49 -8.09
N PHE A 758 -9.15 30.30 -9.13
CA PHE A 758 -8.15 30.01 -10.14
C PHE A 758 -6.73 29.94 -9.58
N ASN A 759 -6.34 30.89 -8.73
CA ASN A 759 -5.01 30.88 -8.14
C ASN A 759 -4.79 29.64 -7.25
N TYR A 760 -5.80 29.26 -6.46
CA TYR A 760 -5.76 28.04 -5.65
C TYR A 760 -5.58 26.78 -6.50
N THR A 761 -6.42 26.59 -7.53
CA THR A 761 -6.32 25.44 -8.43
C THR A 761 -5.01 25.46 -9.23
N PHE A 762 -4.54 26.64 -9.65
CA PHE A 762 -3.26 26.79 -10.34
C PHE A 762 -2.10 26.31 -9.46
N GLN A 763 -2.02 26.77 -8.20
CA GLN A 763 -0.94 26.39 -7.28
C GLN A 763 -0.92 24.88 -7.01
N GLN A 764 -2.08 24.27 -6.74
CA GLN A 764 -2.15 22.83 -6.48
C GLN A 764 -1.75 21.97 -7.69
N VAL A 765 -2.11 22.41 -8.90
CA VAL A 765 -1.89 21.61 -10.10
C VAL A 765 -0.46 21.80 -10.63
N GLN A 766 0.11 23.01 -10.51
CA GLN A 766 1.40 23.37 -11.10
C GLN A 766 2.55 22.44 -10.68
N GLU A 767 2.61 22.04 -9.41
CA GLU A 767 3.70 21.20 -8.87
C GLU A 767 3.80 19.83 -9.55
N HIS A 768 2.67 19.23 -9.92
CA HIS A 768 2.62 17.89 -10.54
C HIS A 768 2.34 17.90 -12.04
N THR A 769 2.15 19.08 -12.66
CA THR A 769 1.69 19.16 -14.05
C THR A 769 2.71 18.59 -15.04
N ASP A 770 4.01 18.82 -14.82
CA ASP A 770 5.06 18.27 -15.68
C ASP A 770 5.05 16.73 -15.68
N GLN A 771 4.80 16.10 -14.53
CA GLN A 771 4.67 14.65 -14.42
C GLN A 771 3.43 14.14 -15.17
N ILE A 772 2.29 14.84 -15.04
CA ILE A 772 1.05 14.51 -15.76
C ILE A 772 1.26 14.61 -17.27
N TRP A 773 1.92 15.68 -17.73
CA TRP A 773 2.20 15.89 -19.14
C TRP A 773 3.13 14.81 -19.70
N LYS A 774 4.21 14.49 -18.97
CA LYS A 774 5.13 13.39 -19.32
C LYS A 774 4.44 12.03 -19.41
N PHE A 775 3.43 11.79 -18.57
CA PHE A 775 2.59 10.60 -18.62
C PHE A 775 1.68 10.59 -19.87
N GLN A 776 0.92 11.66 -20.10
CA GLN A 776 0.02 11.79 -21.27
C GLN A 776 0.76 11.78 -22.63
N ARG A 777 2.03 12.18 -22.64
CA ARG A 777 2.88 12.14 -23.83
C ARG A 777 3.00 10.73 -24.42
N HIS A 778 2.95 9.68 -23.60
CA HIS A 778 2.99 8.30 -24.07
C HIS A 778 1.84 8.00 -25.03
N ASP A 779 0.61 8.31 -24.62
CA ASP A 779 -0.62 7.93 -25.35
C ASP A 779 -0.63 8.56 -26.75
N LEU A 780 -0.18 9.81 -26.82
CA LEU A 780 0.03 10.52 -28.08
C LEU A 780 1.10 9.85 -28.97
N ILE A 781 2.24 9.46 -28.39
CA ILE A 781 3.30 8.81 -29.16
C ILE A 781 2.80 7.48 -29.72
N GLU A 782 2.09 6.69 -28.92
CA GLU A 782 1.49 5.43 -29.37
C GLU A 782 0.48 5.66 -30.51
N GLU A 783 -0.36 6.70 -30.38
CA GLU A 783 -1.33 7.10 -31.40
C GLU A 783 -0.66 7.44 -32.74
N TYR A 784 0.32 8.34 -32.75
CA TYR A 784 1.01 8.77 -33.97
C TYR A 784 1.97 7.73 -34.53
N HIS A 785 2.52 6.85 -33.69
CA HIS A 785 3.27 5.69 -34.15
C HIS A 785 2.36 4.68 -34.86
N GLY A 786 1.10 4.56 -34.41
CA GLY A 786 0.10 3.69 -35.01
C GLY A 786 -0.50 4.19 -36.32
N ARG A 787 -0.43 5.51 -36.57
CA ARG A 787 -1.01 6.18 -37.75
C ARG A 787 -0.22 5.88 -39.03
N PRO A 788 -0.90 5.79 -40.19
CA PRO A 788 -0.21 5.71 -41.47
C PRO A 788 0.49 7.02 -41.83
N ALA A 789 1.50 6.93 -42.71
CA ALA A 789 2.36 8.07 -43.03
C ALA A 789 1.69 9.18 -43.86
N ALA A 790 0.57 8.89 -44.52
CA ALA A 790 -0.12 9.85 -45.39
C ALA A 790 -1.02 10.79 -44.56
N PRO A 791 -0.87 12.12 -44.68
CA PRO A 791 -1.78 13.06 -44.03
C PRO A 791 -3.16 13.04 -44.70
N PRO A 792 -4.24 13.43 -44.01
CA PRO A 792 -5.51 13.78 -44.65
C PRO A 792 -5.29 14.86 -45.72
N PRO A 793 -5.90 14.78 -46.92
CA PRO A 793 -6.93 13.84 -47.36
C PRO A 793 -6.42 12.53 -48.00
N PHE A 794 -5.11 12.41 -48.26
CA PHE A 794 -4.50 11.26 -48.96
C PHE A 794 -4.53 9.95 -48.16
N ILE A 795 -4.89 10.03 -46.88
CA ILE A 795 -5.05 8.87 -45.99
C ILE A 795 -6.06 7.84 -46.52
N LEU A 796 -7.06 8.27 -47.32
CA LEU A 796 -8.07 7.39 -47.91
C LEU A 796 -7.45 6.31 -48.81
N PHE A 797 -6.39 6.62 -49.55
CA PHE A 797 -5.69 5.62 -50.37
C PHE A 797 -5.04 4.53 -49.52
N ASN A 798 -4.51 4.91 -48.36
CA ASN A 798 -3.93 3.94 -47.44
C ASN A 798 -5.00 3.10 -46.73
N HIS A 799 -6.15 3.69 -46.38
CA HIS A 799 -7.31 2.95 -45.88
C HIS A 799 -7.84 1.97 -46.92
N LEU A 800 -7.93 2.36 -48.19
CA LEU A 800 -8.28 1.47 -49.29
C LEU A 800 -7.28 0.32 -49.43
N GLN A 801 -5.97 0.61 -49.37
CA GLN A 801 -4.93 -0.41 -49.42
C GLN A 801 -5.00 -1.38 -48.22
N LEU A 802 -5.27 -0.88 -47.01
CA LEU A 802 -5.45 -1.70 -45.82
C LEU A 802 -6.74 -2.53 -45.88
N PHE A 803 -7.82 -1.95 -46.40
CA PHE A 803 -9.09 -2.64 -46.61
C PHE A 803 -8.94 -3.78 -47.61
N VAL A 804 -8.28 -3.54 -48.76
CA VAL A 804 -7.95 -4.59 -49.74
C VAL A 804 -7.06 -5.68 -49.11
N LYS A 805 -6.04 -5.31 -48.33
CA LYS A 805 -5.18 -6.31 -47.65
C LYS A 805 -5.92 -7.16 -46.62
N ARG A 806 -6.88 -6.58 -45.90
CA ARG A 806 -7.65 -7.30 -44.86
C ARG A 806 -8.78 -8.13 -45.44
N VAL A 807 -9.54 -7.58 -46.38
CA VAL A 807 -10.78 -8.18 -46.91
C VAL A 807 -10.47 -9.08 -48.10
N LEU A 808 -9.72 -8.61 -49.11
CA LEU A 808 -9.38 -9.43 -50.28
C LEU A 808 -8.23 -10.41 -50.01
N LEU A 809 -7.17 -9.98 -49.35
CA LEU A 809 -5.97 -10.81 -49.16
C LEU A 809 -5.93 -11.59 -47.83
N ARG A 810 -6.96 -11.45 -46.98
CA ARG A 810 -7.09 -12.10 -45.65
C ARG A 810 -5.82 -12.05 -44.80
N GLN A 811 -4.97 -11.04 -44.97
CA GLN A 811 -3.75 -10.92 -44.17
C GLN A 811 -4.11 -10.42 -42.77
N PRO A 812 -3.68 -11.11 -41.70
CA PRO A 812 -3.93 -10.65 -40.34
C PRO A 812 -3.23 -9.31 -40.12
N ALA A 813 -3.89 -8.42 -39.38
CA ALA A 813 -3.31 -7.13 -39.03
C ALA A 813 -2.00 -7.33 -38.27
N LYS A 814 -0.87 -6.92 -38.86
CA LYS A 814 0.41 -6.82 -38.14
C LYS A 814 0.26 -5.68 -37.13
N ARG A 815 -0.13 -5.98 -35.89
CA ARG A 815 -0.04 -5.01 -34.78
C ARG A 815 1.43 -4.58 -34.65
N HIS A 816 1.63 -3.27 -34.51
CA HIS A 816 2.95 -2.64 -34.55
C HIS A 816 3.88 -3.26 -33.50
N LYS A 817 4.99 -3.84 -33.99
CA LYS A 817 5.97 -4.61 -33.18
C LYS A 817 6.92 -3.71 -32.38
N GLN A 818 6.91 -2.40 -32.55
CA GLN A 818 8.00 -1.54 -32.06
C GLN A 818 7.92 -1.22 -30.56
N LEU A 819 6.75 -1.37 -29.93
CA LEU A 819 6.56 -1.26 -28.47
C LEU A 819 6.47 -2.63 -27.78
N LYS A 820 6.52 -3.72 -28.55
CA LYS A 820 6.45 -5.11 -28.06
C LYS A 820 7.48 -5.96 -28.77
N GLU A 821 8.61 -6.19 -28.13
CA GLU A 821 9.68 -7.02 -28.64
C GLU A 821 9.65 -8.39 -27.97
N LYS A 822 9.57 -9.46 -28.77
CA LYS A 822 9.78 -10.81 -28.28
C LYS A 822 11.25 -11.15 -28.46
N LEU A 823 12.00 -11.23 -27.36
CA LEU A 823 13.40 -11.61 -27.37
C LEU A 823 13.56 -13.12 -27.57
N GLU A 824 14.73 -13.50 -28.07
CA GLU A 824 15.15 -14.91 -28.08
C GLU A 824 15.41 -15.39 -26.65
N LYS A 825 15.12 -16.67 -26.36
CA LYS A 825 15.21 -17.22 -24.99
C LYS A 825 16.60 -17.05 -24.36
N ASN A 826 17.67 -17.19 -25.15
CA ASN A 826 19.04 -17.04 -24.68
C ASN A 826 19.37 -15.58 -24.34
N GLU A 827 18.93 -14.63 -25.16
CA GLU A 827 19.10 -13.20 -24.92
C GLU A 827 18.28 -12.76 -23.70
N GLU A 828 17.06 -13.28 -23.55
CA GLU A 828 16.21 -13.01 -22.39
C GLU A 828 16.85 -13.52 -21.08
N ALA A 829 17.39 -14.75 -21.07
CA ALA A 829 18.07 -15.30 -19.90
C ALA A 829 19.30 -14.47 -19.50
N ALA A 830 20.09 -14.01 -20.48
CA ALA A 830 21.24 -13.12 -20.24
C ALA A 830 20.82 -11.74 -19.73
N LEU A 831 19.70 -11.20 -20.22
CA LEU A 831 19.17 -9.92 -19.78
C LEU A 831 18.63 -9.99 -18.35
N LEU A 832 17.93 -11.09 -18.00
CA LEU A 832 17.38 -11.32 -16.66
C LEU A 832 18.46 -11.58 -15.61
N SER A 833 19.54 -12.28 -15.97
CA SER A 833 20.68 -12.48 -15.06
C SER A 833 21.41 -11.16 -14.80
N TRP A 834 21.59 -10.32 -15.84
CA TRP A 834 22.11 -8.97 -15.71
C TRP A 834 21.23 -8.07 -14.82
N GLU A 835 19.91 -8.11 -15.01
CA GLU A 835 18.94 -7.41 -14.15
C GLU A 835 19.07 -7.85 -12.68
N THR A 836 19.13 -9.17 -12.45
CA THR A 836 19.22 -9.74 -11.09
C THR A 836 20.50 -9.28 -10.39
N TYR A 837 21.64 -9.28 -11.10
CA TYR A 837 22.90 -8.78 -10.58
C TYR A 837 22.83 -7.30 -10.18
N LEU A 838 22.23 -6.45 -11.03
CA LEU A 838 22.09 -5.03 -10.73
C LEU A 838 21.09 -4.75 -9.60
N LYS A 839 20.03 -5.55 -9.48
CA LYS A 839 19.11 -5.50 -8.34
C LYS A 839 19.83 -5.79 -7.02
N GLU A 840 20.68 -6.81 -6.99
CA GLU A 840 21.47 -7.14 -5.79
C GLU A 840 22.42 -6.00 -5.42
N ASN A 841 23.11 -5.42 -6.40
CA ASN A 841 23.97 -4.25 -6.19
C ASN A 841 23.19 -3.04 -5.65
N TYR A 842 21.99 -2.79 -6.17
CA TYR A 842 21.09 -1.74 -5.67
C TYR A 842 20.66 -1.99 -4.22
N LEU A 843 20.25 -3.22 -3.88
CA LEU A 843 19.86 -3.61 -2.53
C LEU A 843 21.00 -3.42 -1.52
N GLN A 844 22.22 -3.82 -1.89
CA GLN A 844 23.41 -3.60 -1.07
C GLN A 844 23.68 -2.11 -0.84
N HIS A 845 23.56 -1.29 -1.89
CA HIS A 845 23.74 0.15 -1.78
C HIS A 845 22.67 0.78 -0.88
N GLN A 846 21.41 0.37 -1.01
CA GLN A 846 20.31 0.84 -0.16
C GLN A 846 20.54 0.46 1.31
N GLN A 847 20.92 -0.79 1.60
CA GLN A 847 21.27 -1.23 2.95
C GLN A 847 22.45 -0.43 3.54
N CYS A 848 23.45 -0.10 2.71
CA CYS A 848 24.56 0.74 3.12
C CYS A 848 24.10 2.17 3.47
N GLN A 849 23.23 2.76 2.65
CA GLN A 849 22.64 4.08 2.91
C GLN A 849 21.76 4.08 4.18
N GLU A 850 20.96 3.05 4.39
CA GLU A 850 20.17 2.89 5.61
C GLU A 850 21.05 2.77 6.86
N LYS A 851 22.15 2.01 6.78
CA LYS A 851 23.16 1.96 7.86
C LYS A 851 23.86 3.31 8.06
N GLN A 852 23.96 4.14 7.03
CA GLN A 852 24.54 5.48 7.13
C GLN A 852 23.57 6.51 7.72
N ASN A 853 22.25 6.27 7.66
CA ASN A 853 21.22 7.15 8.18
C ASN A 853 21.43 7.44 9.68
N MET A 854 21.32 8.72 10.05
CA MET A 854 21.55 9.19 11.41
C MET A 854 20.58 8.55 12.41
N GLU A 855 19.30 8.43 12.04
CA GLU A 855 18.29 7.82 12.92
C GLU A 855 18.59 6.35 13.20
N GLN A 856 19.05 5.61 12.19
CA GLN A 856 19.41 4.20 12.36
C GLN A 856 20.66 4.05 13.20
N LYS A 857 21.68 4.90 12.98
CA LYS A 857 22.88 4.94 13.84
C LYS A 857 22.54 5.26 15.29
N ILE A 858 21.62 6.20 15.54
CA ILE A 858 21.15 6.52 16.89
C ILE A 858 20.47 5.30 17.52
N ARG A 859 19.63 4.58 16.78
CA ARG A 859 19.01 3.33 17.24
C ARG A 859 20.05 2.25 17.54
N ASP A 860 21.01 2.04 16.65
CA ASP A 860 22.08 1.07 16.83
C ASP A 860 22.96 1.41 18.04
N VAL A 861 23.30 2.69 18.24
CA VAL A 861 24.04 3.17 19.41
C VAL A 861 23.21 3.00 20.67
N ALA A 862 21.91 3.30 20.65
CA ALA A 862 21.02 3.08 21.79
C ALA A 862 20.90 1.58 22.13
N GLN A 863 20.80 0.70 21.14
CA GLN A 863 20.76 -0.75 21.35
C GLN A 863 22.10 -1.29 21.88
N ARG A 864 23.22 -0.82 21.34
CA ARG A 864 24.55 -1.14 21.87
C ARG A 864 24.71 -0.62 23.29
N TYR A 865 24.28 0.60 23.57
CA TYR A 865 24.32 1.18 24.92
C TYR A 865 23.47 0.34 25.90
N ARG A 866 22.27 -0.11 25.50
CA ARG A 866 21.47 -1.05 26.30
C ARG A 866 22.18 -2.38 26.56
N LEU A 867 23.01 -2.87 25.64
CA LEU A 867 23.84 -4.07 25.85
C LEU A 867 25.05 -3.80 26.77
N PHE A 868 25.58 -2.58 26.78
CA PHE A 868 26.71 -2.19 27.62
C PHE A 868 26.30 -1.76 29.04
N SER A 869 25.14 -1.12 29.20
CA SER A 869 24.62 -0.64 30.49
C SER A 869 24.54 -1.72 31.59
N PRO A 870 24.05 -2.95 31.34
CA PRO A 870 24.02 -4.00 32.37
C PRO A 870 25.40 -4.66 32.62
N ARG A 871 26.41 -4.42 31.76
CA ARG A 871 27.77 -4.96 31.95
C ARG A 871 28.65 -4.09 32.85
N VAL A 872 28.19 -2.92 33.27
CA VAL A 872 28.87 -2.08 34.25
C VAL A 872 28.11 -2.22 35.57
N PRO A 873 28.57 -3.05 36.53
CA PRO A 873 27.97 -3.07 37.85
C PRO A 873 28.15 -1.70 38.49
N LEU A 874 27.04 -1.07 38.88
CA LEU A 874 27.03 0.18 39.66
C LEU A 874 27.80 0.05 41.00
N GLU A 875 28.14 -1.16 41.45
CA GLU A 875 28.97 -1.37 42.64
C GLU A 875 30.40 -0.83 42.50
N LYS A 876 30.98 -0.82 41.30
CA LYS A 876 32.35 -0.28 41.10
C LYS A 876 32.41 1.25 41.12
N THR A 877 31.29 1.94 40.95
CA THR A 877 31.24 3.41 41.08
C THR A 877 31.19 3.86 42.54
N CYS A 878 30.65 3.04 43.47
CA CYS A 878 30.66 3.37 44.90
C CYS A 878 32.01 3.11 45.59
N GLU A 879 32.77 2.08 45.21
CA GLU A 879 34.12 1.86 45.78
C GLU A 879 35.12 2.98 45.38
N CYS A 880 34.99 3.54 44.18
CA CYS A 880 35.80 4.71 43.79
C CYS A 880 35.41 5.98 44.57
N GLN A 881 34.15 6.17 44.94
CA GLN A 881 33.73 7.32 45.76
C GLN A 881 34.11 7.17 47.24
N CYS A 882 34.04 5.96 47.82
CA CYS A 882 34.46 5.73 49.22
C CYS A 882 35.98 5.77 49.41
N SER A 883 36.79 5.31 48.45
CA SER A 883 38.26 5.42 48.56
C SER A 883 38.79 6.86 48.37
N LEU A 884 38.02 7.72 47.70
CA LEU A 884 38.33 9.16 47.56
C LEU A 884 37.92 9.98 48.78
N MET A 885 36.92 9.56 49.57
CA MET A 885 36.58 10.22 50.84
C MET A 885 37.49 9.82 52.01
N SER A 886 38.01 8.58 52.05
CA SER A 886 38.93 8.15 53.12
C SER A 886 40.37 8.71 52.99
N ARG A 887 40.73 9.36 51.88
CA ARG A 887 42.04 10.01 51.68
C ARG A 887 42.03 11.53 51.92
N ARG A 888 40.92 12.10 52.39
CA ARG A 888 40.83 13.50 52.81
C ARG A 888 40.84 13.72 54.32
N GLU A 889 40.92 12.65 55.12
CA GLU A 889 41.16 12.69 56.56
C GLU A 889 42.31 11.75 56.94
N LEU A 890 43.53 12.12 56.54
CA LEU A 890 44.80 11.71 57.14
C LEU A 890 45.94 12.60 56.64
#